data_AF-A0A1Y1XNA8-F1
#
_entry.id   AF-A0A1Y1XNA8-F1
#
_cell.length_a   1.000
_cell.length_b   1.000
_cell.length_c   1.000
_cell.angle_alpha   90.00
_cell.angle_beta   90.00
_cell.angle_gamma   90.00
#
_symmetry.space_group_name_H-M   'P 1'
#
loop_
_entity.id
_entity.type
_entity.pdbx_description
1 polymer ?
#
loop_
_entity_poly.entity_id
_entity_poly.type
_entity_poly.pdbx_seq_one_letter_code
_entity_poly.pdbx_strand_id
1 'polypeptide(L)'
;MKRRTQKRKKNTNELEKVLAEKNPSVKDILEKLQALHNELSVIEQGSNEKDKFLSVKHSLLSPTLMMHRHKAIKIYTACCLADIFRIFAPEAPFNTNEIMDVFEFFYKQLTNLTILNGPYFKQYFYLLESLANVKCLCLISQLKDTDDLINNFTKTIFQTIQPEQSKNIHVCLLDILEQIIEEAEHLPQDCINIILDNYKQNENIAARTLAVNLCCNQPEKLQRYICQYINSVILSTQVKENFNEFIEAHNLILLMFNLSPEVLLSVIPQLQEELTLENEVVRETATDILGKMFCDTNSSLAKMYPQVWEAWLERSKDKNTDIRIKVVNYVHDILENHRELAGDINNIIRERSIDPDERVRLETMKVISKLTPKTAQYLNDSIFKECVGERCRDKKHTVRLEASKGLCRIYDMHYNVIFQEKVTDEGSSLFEKFGWIPNTILKLIYTDDKDILVMVEQLILEYLIPEQLNNTVRVDRIINIVSSLDERGYLGFVSLLNRQKTWSTFIEKFLELCEKYNGGILDDISETEPVKERLNQINQSLSKHYPDQKKAYEKIHTFINLNDRRSYELIRNTYNPKLSYEKILNSYKEILKRPTLMPVVEELKLILNKISLLIINKDVTGPLIRRIKEPLIYWRNKLYIFEWNKGFPNIGEEAAPKLMKVSIIDKI
;
A
#
# COMPACT_ATOMS: atom_id res chain seq x y z
N MET A 1 55.65 14.77 -44.55
CA MET A 1 55.69 13.39 -44.02
C MET A 1 57.01 13.04 -43.33
N LYS A 2 58.17 12.95 -44.02
CA LYS A 2 59.46 12.48 -43.43
C LYS A 2 59.89 13.12 -42.09
N ARG A 3 59.74 14.45 -41.90
CA ARG A 3 60.09 15.14 -40.64
C ARG A 3 59.19 14.77 -39.44
N ARG A 4 57.90 14.48 -39.67
CA ARG A 4 56.98 14.02 -38.60
C ARG A 4 57.32 12.59 -38.21
N THR A 5 57.61 11.72 -39.18
CA THR A 5 58.00 10.32 -38.95
C THR A 5 59.33 10.18 -38.19
N GLN A 6 60.27 11.12 -38.39
CA GLN A 6 61.56 11.16 -37.69
C GLN A 6 61.44 11.65 -36.24
N LYS A 7 60.56 12.62 -35.96
CA LYS A 7 60.28 13.11 -34.60
C LYS A 7 59.59 12.02 -33.76
N ARG A 8 58.74 11.22 -34.38
CA ARG A 8 58.02 10.08 -33.77
C ARG A 8 58.95 8.93 -33.32
N LYS A 9 59.84 8.43 -34.22
CA LYS A 9 60.89 7.44 -33.87
C LYS A 9 61.88 7.91 -32.79
N LYS A 10 61.96 9.22 -32.53
CA LYS A 10 62.88 9.79 -31.54
C LYS A 10 62.37 9.62 -30.11
N ASN A 11 61.06 9.76 -29.89
CA ASN A 11 60.48 9.69 -28.55
C ASN A 11 60.45 8.27 -27.97
N THR A 12 60.17 7.26 -28.81
CA THR A 12 60.14 5.83 -28.41
C THR A 12 61.51 5.36 -27.89
N ASN A 13 62.57 5.65 -28.65
CA ASN A 13 63.94 5.29 -28.28
C ASN A 13 64.48 6.13 -27.11
N GLU A 14 63.85 7.25 -26.77
CA GLU A 14 64.27 8.11 -25.66
C GLU A 14 63.73 7.61 -24.32
N LEU A 15 62.53 7.02 -24.27
CA LEU A 15 62.02 6.41 -23.03
C LEU A 15 62.86 5.20 -22.61
N GLU A 16 63.17 4.30 -23.55
CA GLU A 16 64.03 3.14 -23.32
C GLU A 16 65.43 3.54 -22.78
N LYS A 17 66.00 4.62 -23.31
CA LYS A 17 67.29 5.16 -22.85
C LYS A 17 67.24 5.66 -21.42
N VAL A 18 66.22 6.46 -21.08
CA VAL A 18 66.05 6.97 -19.71
C VAL A 18 65.83 5.82 -18.73
N LEU A 19 65.05 4.80 -19.09
CA LEU A 19 64.82 3.63 -18.23
C LEU A 19 66.07 2.75 -18.04
N ALA A 20 67.03 2.81 -18.96
CA ALA A 20 68.31 2.11 -18.84
C ALA A 20 69.34 2.84 -17.96
N GLU A 21 69.07 4.10 -17.57
CA GLU A 21 69.95 4.86 -16.68
C GLU A 21 69.93 4.28 -15.26
N LYS A 22 71.06 4.40 -14.55
CA LYS A 22 71.15 3.99 -13.15
C LYS A 22 70.52 5.09 -12.27
N ASN A 23 69.27 4.87 -11.85
CA ASN A 23 68.40 5.82 -11.12
C ASN A 23 67.93 7.03 -11.95
N PRO A 24 67.03 6.83 -12.92
CA PRO A 24 66.47 7.93 -13.69
C PRO A 24 65.67 8.90 -12.83
N SER A 25 65.79 10.19 -13.12
CA SER A 25 65.02 11.24 -12.43
C SER A 25 63.53 11.11 -12.73
N VAL A 26 62.69 11.32 -11.70
CA VAL A 26 61.22 11.35 -11.85
C VAL A 26 60.78 12.35 -12.93
N LYS A 27 61.47 13.49 -13.01
CA LYS A 27 61.18 14.54 -14.00
C LYS A 27 61.42 14.04 -15.42
N ASP A 28 62.55 13.39 -15.66
CA ASP A 28 62.95 12.93 -16.99
C ASP A 28 62.03 11.81 -17.48
N ILE A 29 61.69 10.85 -16.61
CA ILE A 29 60.71 9.78 -16.92
C ILE A 29 59.35 10.40 -17.28
N LEU A 30 58.89 11.37 -16.49
CA LEU A 30 57.58 11.99 -16.69
C LEU A 30 57.52 12.78 -18.00
N GLU A 31 58.56 13.56 -18.33
CA GLU A 31 58.65 14.29 -19.60
C GLU A 31 58.59 13.32 -20.79
N LYS A 32 59.26 12.17 -20.72
CA LYS A 32 59.21 11.15 -21.78
C LYS A 32 57.86 10.47 -21.88
N LEU A 33 57.23 10.10 -20.76
CA LEU A 33 55.89 9.50 -20.76
C LEU A 33 54.83 10.47 -21.28
N GLN A 34 54.91 11.76 -20.94
CA GLN A 34 54.02 12.78 -21.48
C GLN A 34 54.19 12.94 -22.99
N ALA A 35 55.43 12.99 -23.46
CA ALA A 35 55.73 13.06 -24.90
C ALA A 35 55.20 11.83 -25.64
N LEU A 36 55.36 10.63 -25.07
CA LEU A 36 54.85 9.38 -25.62
C LEU A 36 53.31 9.35 -25.66
N HIS A 37 52.64 9.70 -24.56
CA HIS A 37 51.18 9.74 -24.52
C HIS A 37 50.60 10.74 -25.55
N ASN A 38 51.16 11.94 -25.64
CA ASN A 38 50.74 12.94 -26.64
C ASN A 38 50.93 12.46 -28.09
N GLU A 39 51.89 11.56 -28.31
CA GLU A 39 52.11 10.94 -29.60
C GLU A 39 51.12 9.81 -29.88
N LEU A 40 50.87 8.93 -28.91
CA LEU A 40 49.99 7.78 -29.03
C LEU A 40 48.52 8.18 -29.15
N SER A 41 48.06 9.17 -28.38
CA SER A 41 46.65 9.58 -28.30
C SER A 41 46.07 10.08 -29.62
N VAL A 42 46.91 10.61 -30.52
CA VAL A 42 46.50 11.10 -31.86
C VAL A 42 46.58 10.05 -32.96
N ILE A 43 47.04 8.83 -32.67
CA ILE A 43 47.16 7.77 -33.67
C ILE A 43 45.85 7.04 -33.78
N GLU A 44 45.26 7.00 -34.97
CA GLU A 44 44.04 6.26 -35.24
C GLU A 44 44.29 4.73 -35.28
N GLN A 45 43.25 3.98 -34.93
CA GLN A 45 43.24 2.51 -35.03
C GLN A 45 43.51 2.08 -36.47
N GLY A 46 44.31 1.02 -36.66
CA GLY A 46 44.66 0.52 -38.00
C GLY A 46 45.76 1.31 -38.73
N SER A 47 46.41 2.26 -38.05
CA SER A 47 47.56 2.99 -38.61
C SER A 47 48.72 2.08 -39.00
N ASN A 48 49.30 2.31 -40.18
CA ASN A 48 50.53 1.66 -40.67
C ASN A 48 51.77 1.96 -39.82
N GLU A 49 51.65 2.87 -38.83
CA GLU A 49 52.75 3.20 -37.91
C GLU A 49 52.72 2.36 -36.62
N LYS A 50 51.72 1.49 -36.43
CA LYS A 50 51.52 0.71 -35.19
C LYS A 50 52.75 -0.10 -34.75
N ASP A 51 53.43 -0.75 -35.69
CA ASP A 51 54.55 -1.66 -35.39
C ASP A 51 55.75 -0.95 -34.74
N LYS A 52 55.84 0.38 -34.87
CA LYS A 52 56.89 1.17 -34.24
C LYS A 52 56.76 1.21 -32.72
N PHE A 53 55.58 0.93 -32.18
CA PHE A 53 55.29 0.97 -30.75
C PHE A 53 55.44 -0.40 -30.08
N LEU A 54 55.74 -1.46 -30.86
CA LEU A 54 56.01 -2.80 -30.32
C LEU A 54 57.23 -2.80 -29.38
N SER A 55 58.27 -2.01 -29.67
CA SER A 55 59.46 -1.94 -28.80
C SER A 55 59.14 -1.32 -27.43
N VAL A 56 58.29 -0.28 -27.43
CA VAL A 56 57.90 0.49 -26.24
C VAL A 56 57.00 -0.32 -25.32
N LYS A 57 56.27 -1.31 -25.85
CA LYS A 57 55.38 -2.19 -25.10
C LYS A 57 56.08 -2.78 -23.87
N HIS A 58 57.25 -3.38 -24.05
CA HIS A 58 57.99 -4.02 -22.96
C HIS A 58 58.49 -3.03 -21.91
N SER A 59 58.84 -1.81 -22.33
CA SER A 59 59.24 -0.74 -21.40
C SER A 59 58.09 -0.31 -20.50
N LEU A 60 56.87 -0.17 -21.05
CA LEU A 60 55.69 0.24 -20.29
C LEU A 60 55.24 -0.79 -19.24
N LEU A 61 55.53 -2.07 -19.48
CA LEU A 61 55.28 -3.16 -18.53
C LEU A 61 56.31 -3.25 -17.40
N SER A 62 57.36 -2.44 -17.41
CA SER A 62 58.41 -2.53 -16.41
C SER A 62 57.91 -2.16 -15.00
N PRO A 63 58.34 -2.89 -13.94
CA PRO A 63 57.99 -2.55 -12.56
C PRO A 63 58.43 -1.14 -12.15
N THR A 64 59.49 -0.62 -12.77
CA THR A 64 59.97 0.76 -12.59
C THR A 64 58.95 1.81 -13.02
N LEU A 65 57.99 1.46 -13.88
CA LEU A 65 56.87 2.32 -14.28
C LEU A 65 55.56 1.94 -13.60
N MET A 66 55.13 0.69 -13.69
CA MET A 66 53.83 0.24 -13.17
C MET A 66 53.74 0.30 -11.64
N MET A 67 54.82 -0.05 -10.94
CA MET A 67 54.89 -0.01 -9.46
C MET A 67 55.59 1.24 -8.94
N HIS A 68 55.72 2.28 -9.77
CA HIS A 68 56.44 3.49 -9.39
C HIS A 68 55.74 4.24 -8.24
N ARG A 69 56.53 4.83 -7.33
CA ARG A 69 56.00 5.57 -6.16
C ARG A 69 55.22 6.83 -6.55
N HIS A 70 55.67 7.51 -7.60
CA HIS A 70 55.07 8.77 -8.06
C HIS A 70 53.79 8.55 -8.89
N LYS A 71 52.66 9.11 -8.44
CA LYS A 71 51.34 8.94 -9.08
C LYS A 71 51.31 9.35 -10.56
N ALA A 72 52.00 10.45 -10.91
CA ALA A 72 52.04 10.93 -12.30
C ALA A 72 52.63 9.88 -13.25
N ILE A 73 53.72 9.22 -12.85
CA ILE A 73 54.36 8.20 -13.69
C ILE A 73 53.38 7.06 -13.92
N LYS A 74 52.69 6.58 -12.87
CA LYS A 74 51.71 5.50 -13.02
C LYS A 74 50.56 5.86 -13.97
N ILE A 75 49.95 7.04 -13.81
CA ILE A 75 48.80 7.38 -14.66
C ILE A 75 49.17 7.67 -16.11
N TYR A 76 50.31 8.31 -16.39
CA TYR A 76 50.78 8.48 -17.77
C TYR A 76 51.18 7.14 -18.41
N THR A 77 51.77 6.21 -17.64
CA THR A 77 52.00 4.83 -18.09
C THR A 77 50.68 4.15 -18.45
N ALA A 78 49.65 4.28 -17.60
CA ALA A 78 48.33 3.70 -17.86
C ALA A 78 47.67 4.29 -19.13
N CYS A 79 47.76 5.61 -19.34
CA CYS A 79 47.25 6.25 -20.56
C CYS A 79 47.98 5.72 -21.81
N CYS A 80 49.31 5.59 -21.77
CA CYS A 80 50.08 5.03 -22.88
C CYS A 80 49.69 3.57 -23.17
N LEU A 81 49.51 2.75 -22.12
CA LEU A 81 49.06 1.36 -22.28
C LEU A 81 47.65 1.30 -22.90
N ALA A 82 46.71 2.12 -22.42
CA ALA A 82 45.36 2.20 -22.99
C ALA A 82 45.38 2.61 -24.47
N ASP A 83 46.24 3.56 -24.85
CA ASP A 83 46.44 3.93 -26.25
C ASP A 83 47.03 2.76 -27.07
N ILE A 84 47.92 1.95 -26.51
CA ILE A 84 48.42 0.74 -27.19
C ILE A 84 47.28 -0.24 -27.44
N PHE A 85 46.44 -0.53 -26.45
CA PHE A 85 45.25 -1.37 -26.66
C PHE A 85 44.37 -0.81 -27.79
N ARG A 86 44.14 0.51 -27.80
CA ARG A 86 43.34 1.20 -28.84
C ARG A 86 43.94 1.09 -30.24
N ILE A 87 45.24 1.34 -30.39
CA ILE A 87 45.92 1.39 -31.69
C ILE A 87 45.96 -0.01 -32.32
N PHE A 88 46.17 -1.04 -31.50
CA PHE A 88 46.36 -2.41 -31.96
C PHE A 88 45.06 -3.23 -32.04
N ALA A 89 43.96 -2.75 -31.43
CA ALA A 89 42.65 -3.39 -31.54
C ALA A 89 42.31 -3.78 -33.01
N PRO A 90 41.79 -4.99 -33.25
CA PRO A 90 41.18 -5.92 -32.29
C PRO A 90 42.15 -6.82 -31.52
N GLU A 91 43.40 -6.96 -31.97
CA GLU A 91 44.39 -7.85 -31.34
C GLU A 91 45.39 -7.04 -30.51
N ALA A 92 45.39 -7.25 -29.19
CA ALA A 92 46.35 -6.60 -28.32
C ALA A 92 47.75 -7.20 -28.52
N PRO A 93 48.83 -6.40 -28.56
CA PRO A 93 50.18 -6.91 -28.80
C PRO A 93 50.77 -7.56 -27.55
N PHE A 94 49.94 -8.01 -26.60
CA PHE A 94 50.28 -8.53 -25.28
C PHE A 94 49.93 -10.01 -25.18
N ASN A 95 50.72 -10.79 -24.42
CA ASN A 95 50.31 -12.14 -24.06
C ASN A 95 49.28 -12.10 -22.90
N THR A 96 48.65 -13.23 -22.59
CA THR A 96 47.58 -13.31 -21.59
C THR A 96 47.99 -12.83 -20.20
N ASN A 97 49.21 -13.15 -19.74
CA ASN A 97 49.69 -12.73 -18.43
C ASN A 97 49.97 -11.22 -18.40
N GLU A 98 50.54 -10.68 -19.48
CA GLU A 98 50.75 -9.23 -19.61
C GLU A 98 49.42 -8.48 -19.65
N ILE A 99 48.38 -9.03 -20.29
CA ILE A 99 47.03 -8.44 -20.29
C ILE A 99 46.47 -8.41 -18.85
N MET A 100 46.60 -9.52 -18.10
CA MET A 100 46.18 -9.57 -16.69
C MET A 100 46.89 -8.51 -15.86
N ASP A 101 48.21 -8.38 -15.96
CA ASP A 101 48.99 -7.37 -15.22
C ASP A 101 48.55 -5.94 -15.56
N VAL A 102 48.27 -5.66 -16.84
CA VAL A 102 47.84 -4.33 -17.28
C VAL A 102 46.41 -4.02 -16.82
N PHE A 103 45.49 -4.98 -16.92
CA PHE A 103 44.13 -4.82 -16.42
C PHE A 103 44.13 -4.63 -14.90
N GLU A 104 44.99 -5.35 -14.18
CA GLU A 104 45.17 -5.15 -12.74
C GLU A 104 45.66 -3.73 -12.42
N PHE A 105 46.60 -3.25 -13.21
CA PHE A 105 47.12 -1.90 -13.09
C PHE A 105 46.08 -0.83 -13.41
N PHE A 106 45.22 -1.05 -14.40
CA PHE A 106 44.17 -0.12 -14.81
C PHE A 106 43.14 0.11 -13.70
N TYR A 107 42.52 -0.93 -13.14
CA TYR A 107 41.51 -0.70 -12.09
C TYR A 107 42.14 -0.01 -10.87
N LYS A 108 43.38 -0.37 -10.49
CA LYS A 108 44.09 0.32 -9.40
C LYS A 108 44.23 1.82 -9.67
N GLN A 109 44.39 2.26 -10.93
CA GLN A 109 44.42 3.69 -11.25
C GLN A 109 43.04 4.35 -11.15
N LEU A 110 41.96 3.66 -11.54
CA LEU A 110 40.59 4.19 -11.52
C LEU A 110 40.14 4.65 -10.12
N THR A 111 40.61 3.99 -9.05
CA THR A 111 40.33 4.40 -7.66
C THR A 111 40.62 5.87 -7.36
N ASN A 112 41.55 6.50 -8.10
CA ASN A 112 41.93 7.91 -7.90
C ASN A 112 40.92 8.91 -8.48
N LEU A 113 39.89 8.46 -9.21
CA LEU A 113 38.79 9.30 -9.69
C LEU A 113 37.88 9.81 -8.55
N THR A 114 38.03 9.24 -7.35
CA THR A 114 37.39 9.75 -6.12
C THR A 114 37.94 11.12 -5.70
N ILE A 115 39.17 11.47 -6.09
CA ILE A 115 39.80 12.75 -5.75
C ILE A 115 39.44 13.79 -6.82
N LEU A 116 38.28 14.42 -6.64
CA LEU A 116 37.83 15.51 -7.48
C LEU A 116 38.86 16.66 -7.46
N ASN A 117 39.15 17.24 -8.62
CA ASN A 117 40.14 18.32 -8.79
C ASN A 117 41.61 17.96 -8.49
N GLY A 118 41.94 16.66 -8.45
CA GLY A 118 43.34 16.23 -8.35
C GLY A 118 44.20 16.71 -9.54
N PRO A 119 45.53 16.89 -9.35
CA PRO A 119 46.43 17.43 -10.39
C PRO A 119 46.49 16.57 -11.66
N TYR A 120 46.12 15.29 -11.57
CA TYR A 120 46.10 14.34 -12.68
C TYR A 120 44.70 13.84 -13.04
N PHE A 121 43.64 14.52 -12.58
CA PHE A 121 42.26 14.10 -12.81
C PHE A 121 41.94 13.94 -14.30
N LYS A 122 42.47 14.83 -15.15
CA LYS A 122 42.30 14.74 -16.61
C LYS A 122 42.83 13.42 -17.18
N GLN A 123 43.95 12.93 -16.68
CA GLN A 123 44.57 11.69 -17.13
C GLN A 123 43.82 10.45 -16.60
N TYR A 124 43.32 10.51 -15.36
CA TYR A 124 42.42 9.47 -14.84
C TYR A 124 41.11 9.39 -15.63
N PHE A 125 40.53 10.54 -15.99
CA PHE A 125 39.34 10.60 -16.84
C PHE A 125 39.64 10.09 -18.26
N TYR A 126 40.78 10.46 -18.84
CA TYR A 126 41.22 9.94 -20.15
C TYR A 126 41.33 8.41 -20.14
N LEU A 127 41.94 7.83 -19.10
CA LEU A 127 42.02 6.38 -18.97
C LEU A 127 40.63 5.74 -18.92
N LEU A 128 39.74 6.27 -18.09
CA LEU A 128 38.36 5.78 -17.97
C LEU A 128 37.62 5.83 -19.32
N GLU A 129 37.65 6.98 -19.99
CA GLU A 129 37.00 7.20 -21.29
C GLU A 129 37.59 6.29 -22.37
N SER A 130 38.92 6.09 -22.37
CA SER A 130 39.57 5.17 -23.29
C SER A 130 39.15 3.72 -23.05
N LEU A 131 39.07 3.26 -21.79
CA LEU A 131 38.66 1.89 -21.49
C LEU A 131 37.21 1.62 -21.90
N ALA A 132 36.31 2.56 -21.63
CA ALA A 132 34.90 2.46 -22.03
C ALA A 132 34.75 2.39 -23.56
N ASN A 133 35.44 3.25 -24.31
CA ASN A 133 35.26 3.37 -25.76
C ASN A 133 35.97 2.28 -26.58
N VAL A 134 37.15 1.85 -26.16
CA VAL A 134 37.99 0.91 -26.93
C VAL A 134 37.50 -0.53 -26.81
N LYS A 135 36.70 -0.81 -25.78
CA LYS A 135 36.21 -2.16 -25.45
C LYS A 135 37.33 -3.20 -25.30
N CYS A 136 38.50 -2.78 -24.79
CA CYS A 136 39.63 -3.71 -24.64
C CYS A 136 39.35 -4.81 -23.61
N LEU A 137 38.40 -4.60 -22.69
CA LEU A 137 38.02 -5.57 -21.67
C LEU A 137 37.30 -6.80 -22.24
N CYS A 138 36.85 -6.77 -23.50
CA CYS A 138 36.37 -7.97 -24.20
C CYS A 138 37.41 -9.09 -24.28
N LEU A 139 38.69 -8.78 -24.11
CA LEU A 139 39.77 -9.77 -24.04
C LEU A 139 39.69 -10.66 -22.79
N ILE A 140 38.89 -10.31 -21.78
CA ILE A 140 38.66 -11.16 -20.58
C ILE A 140 38.19 -12.56 -20.97
N SER A 141 37.39 -12.69 -22.03
CA SER A 141 36.92 -13.99 -22.56
C SER A 141 38.05 -14.92 -23.02
N GLN A 142 39.25 -14.39 -23.24
CA GLN A 142 40.43 -15.14 -23.71
C GLN A 142 41.43 -15.44 -22.59
N LEU A 143 41.19 -14.92 -21.38
CA LEU A 143 42.08 -15.07 -20.22
C LEU A 143 41.67 -16.26 -19.36
N LYS A 144 42.61 -16.76 -18.55
CA LYS A 144 42.38 -17.82 -17.57
C LYS A 144 42.51 -17.25 -16.16
N ASP A 145 41.87 -17.91 -15.20
CA ASP A 145 41.93 -17.55 -13.76
C ASP A 145 41.52 -16.08 -13.52
N THR A 146 40.40 -15.66 -14.13
CA THR A 146 39.92 -14.26 -14.15
C THR A 146 39.09 -13.86 -12.94
N ASP A 147 38.77 -14.78 -12.03
CA ASP A 147 37.86 -14.55 -10.90
C ASP A 147 38.29 -13.35 -10.05
N ASP A 148 39.56 -13.32 -9.62
CA ASP A 148 40.13 -12.23 -8.84
C ASP A 148 40.11 -10.90 -9.61
N LEU A 149 40.35 -10.95 -10.93
CA LEU A 149 40.32 -9.76 -11.77
C LEU A 149 38.89 -9.17 -11.83
N ILE A 150 37.89 -10.01 -12.11
CA ILE A 150 36.48 -9.62 -12.19
C ILE A 150 36.01 -9.05 -10.85
N ASN A 151 36.31 -9.74 -9.75
CA ASN A 151 35.96 -9.30 -8.39
C ASN A 151 36.58 -7.94 -8.06
N ASN A 152 37.88 -7.77 -8.33
CA ASN A 152 38.58 -6.54 -8.03
C ASN A 152 38.14 -5.37 -8.91
N PHE A 153 37.85 -5.59 -10.19
CA PHE A 153 37.25 -4.55 -11.04
C PHE A 153 35.89 -4.12 -10.52
N THR A 154 35.00 -5.08 -10.27
CA THR A 154 33.64 -4.83 -9.78
C THR A 154 33.68 -4.03 -8.48
N LYS A 155 34.47 -4.49 -7.50
CA LYS A 155 34.70 -3.79 -6.24
C LYS A 155 35.25 -2.39 -6.44
N THR A 156 36.23 -2.23 -7.32
CA THR A 156 36.85 -0.95 -7.60
C THR A 156 35.86 0.05 -8.20
N ILE A 157 35.02 -0.38 -9.13
CA ILE A 157 34.01 0.48 -9.77
C ILE A 157 33.03 1.01 -8.72
N PHE A 158 32.48 0.13 -7.87
CA PHE A 158 31.56 0.55 -6.80
C PHE A 158 32.23 1.42 -5.73
N GLN A 159 33.51 1.23 -5.44
CA GLN A 159 34.27 2.12 -4.55
C GLN A 159 34.59 3.48 -5.19
N THR A 160 34.71 3.52 -6.52
CA THR A 160 35.12 4.70 -7.28
C THR A 160 33.97 5.64 -7.58
N ILE A 161 32.76 5.11 -7.82
CA ILE A 161 31.60 5.92 -8.16
C ILE A 161 31.12 6.74 -6.96
N GLN A 162 31.01 8.05 -7.13
CA GLN A 162 30.55 8.98 -6.10
C GLN A 162 29.46 9.92 -6.65
N PRO A 163 28.48 10.36 -5.83
CA PRO A 163 27.39 11.22 -6.28
C PRO A 163 27.82 12.56 -6.88
N GLU A 164 28.95 13.11 -6.42
CA GLU A 164 29.46 14.43 -6.83
C GLU A 164 30.14 14.41 -8.22
N GLN A 165 30.41 13.22 -8.77
CA GLN A 165 31.03 13.07 -10.08
C GLN A 165 30.07 13.44 -11.22
N SER A 166 30.63 13.84 -12.36
CA SER A 166 29.83 14.12 -13.57
C SER A 166 29.18 12.85 -14.12
N LYS A 167 28.01 12.99 -14.74
CA LYS A 167 27.29 11.87 -15.39
C LYS A 167 28.14 11.06 -16.37
N ASN A 168 29.05 11.70 -17.10
CA ASN A 168 29.95 11.00 -18.03
C ASN A 168 30.83 9.96 -17.33
N ILE A 169 31.29 10.24 -16.10
CA ILE A 169 32.06 9.28 -15.31
C ILE A 169 31.17 8.08 -14.93
N HIS A 170 29.93 8.34 -14.52
CA HIS A 170 28.99 7.27 -14.18
C HIS A 170 28.69 6.37 -15.39
N VAL A 171 28.49 6.97 -16.58
CA VAL A 171 28.28 6.22 -17.83
C VAL A 171 29.50 5.38 -18.16
N CYS A 172 30.71 5.95 -18.18
CA CYS A 172 31.91 5.15 -18.51
C CYS A 172 32.20 4.04 -17.49
N LEU A 173 31.93 4.27 -16.20
CA LEU A 173 32.07 3.24 -15.17
C LEU A 173 31.06 2.10 -15.37
N LEU A 174 29.82 2.43 -15.76
CA LEU A 174 28.80 1.44 -16.11
C LEU A 174 29.20 0.66 -17.37
N ASP A 175 29.62 1.33 -18.44
CA ASP A 175 30.06 0.69 -19.70
C ASP A 175 31.20 -0.30 -19.47
N ILE A 176 32.16 0.06 -18.62
CA ILE A 176 33.28 -0.82 -18.23
C ILE A 176 32.77 -2.04 -17.49
N LEU A 177 31.86 -1.86 -16.52
CA LEU A 177 31.31 -2.98 -15.75
C LEU A 177 30.49 -3.90 -16.66
N GLU A 178 29.67 -3.36 -17.56
CA GLU A 178 28.91 -4.12 -18.54
C GLU A 178 29.81 -4.97 -19.43
N GLN A 179 30.90 -4.41 -19.96
CA GLN A 179 31.87 -5.16 -20.75
C GLN A 179 32.46 -6.35 -19.99
N ILE A 180 32.81 -6.17 -18.71
CA ILE A 180 33.37 -7.25 -17.89
C ILE A 180 32.33 -8.35 -17.67
N ILE A 181 31.09 -7.97 -17.36
CA ILE A 181 30.00 -8.90 -17.07
C ILE A 181 29.58 -9.68 -18.33
N GLU A 182 29.46 -8.99 -19.47
CA GLU A 182 29.06 -9.59 -20.74
C GLU A 182 30.07 -10.64 -21.21
N GLU A 183 31.36 -10.33 -21.10
CA GLU A 183 32.46 -11.09 -21.71
C GLU A 183 33.00 -12.21 -20.81
N ALA A 184 32.75 -12.16 -19.50
CA ALA A 184 33.14 -13.22 -18.59
C ALA A 184 32.39 -14.53 -18.91
N GLU A 185 33.09 -15.64 -19.14
CA GLU A 185 32.46 -16.95 -19.36
C GLU A 185 31.62 -17.38 -18.14
N HIS A 186 32.20 -17.19 -16.96
CA HIS A 186 31.56 -17.40 -15.66
C HIS A 186 31.79 -16.20 -14.74
N LEU A 187 30.75 -15.81 -14.00
CA LEU A 187 30.83 -14.78 -12.96
C LEU A 187 31.12 -15.43 -11.59
N PRO A 188 32.14 -14.97 -10.86
CA PRO A 188 32.40 -15.42 -9.50
C PRO A 188 31.27 -15.02 -8.55
N GLN A 189 31.00 -15.84 -7.53
CA GLN A 189 29.93 -15.55 -6.55
C GLN A 189 30.16 -14.22 -5.82
N ASP A 190 31.41 -13.87 -5.51
CA ASP A 190 31.75 -12.62 -4.83
C ASP A 190 31.42 -11.39 -5.69
N CYS A 191 31.58 -11.45 -7.01
CA CYS A 191 31.15 -10.40 -7.94
C CYS A 191 29.64 -10.18 -7.84
N ILE A 192 28.85 -11.26 -7.83
CA ILE A 192 27.40 -11.19 -7.68
C ILE A 192 27.02 -10.59 -6.33
N ASN A 193 27.66 -11.03 -5.24
CA ASN A 193 27.43 -10.49 -3.90
C ASN A 193 27.69 -8.98 -3.86
N ILE A 194 28.80 -8.51 -4.43
CA ILE A 194 29.12 -7.08 -4.52
C ILE A 194 28.02 -6.31 -5.27
N ILE A 195 27.54 -6.82 -6.41
CA ILE A 195 26.47 -6.18 -7.18
C ILE A 195 25.18 -6.10 -6.34
N LEU A 196 24.78 -7.20 -5.71
CA LEU A 196 23.55 -7.27 -4.92
C LEU A 196 23.59 -6.43 -3.64
N ASP A 197 24.74 -6.35 -2.98
CA ASP A 197 24.91 -5.51 -1.79
C ASP A 197 24.75 -4.03 -2.14
N ASN A 198 25.28 -3.60 -3.29
CA ASN A 198 25.09 -2.24 -3.79
C ASN A 198 23.65 -2.00 -4.30
N TYR A 199 22.94 -3.05 -4.71
CA TYR A 199 21.57 -2.98 -5.20
C TYR A 199 20.53 -2.78 -4.08
N LYS A 200 20.64 -3.58 -3.00
CA LYS A 200 19.68 -3.66 -1.87
C LYS A 200 19.43 -2.30 -1.22
N GLN A 201 20.44 -1.79 -0.50
CA GLN A 201 20.44 -0.51 0.18
C GLN A 201 21.87 0.00 0.24
N ASN A 202 22.14 1.09 -0.47
CA ASN A 202 23.43 1.76 -0.44
C ASN A 202 23.20 3.24 -0.16
N GLU A 203 23.89 3.77 0.86
CA GLU A 203 23.90 5.19 1.19
C GLU A 203 24.41 6.04 0.01
N ASN A 204 25.31 5.47 -0.78
CA ASN A 204 25.74 6.02 -2.05
C ASN A 204 24.71 5.72 -3.15
N ILE A 205 23.84 6.70 -3.41
CA ILE A 205 22.79 6.63 -4.44
C ILE A 205 23.37 6.39 -5.83
N ALA A 206 24.57 6.89 -6.14
CA ALA A 206 25.19 6.70 -7.46
C ALA A 206 25.64 5.24 -7.65
N ALA A 207 26.21 4.62 -6.61
CA ALA A 207 26.54 3.19 -6.62
C ALA A 207 25.28 2.31 -6.78
N ARG A 208 24.21 2.63 -6.05
CA ARG A 208 22.92 1.93 -6.20
C ARG A 208 22.35 2.07 -7.61
N THR A 209 22.38 3.28 -8.16
CA THR A 209 21.89 3.55 -9.52
C THR A 209 22.69 2.77 -10.56
N LEU A 210 24.02 2.66 -10.39
CA LEU A 210 24.88 1.88 -11.26
C LEU A 210 24.54 0.38 -11.19
N ALA A 211 24.30 -0.17 -9.99
CA ALA A 211 23.88 -1.56 -9.83
C ALA A 211 22.51 -1.84 -10.49
N VAL A 212 21.55 -0.92 -10.34
CA VAL A 212 20.22 -1.03 -10.98
C VAL A 212 20.35 -1.00 -12.50
N ASN A 213 21.08 -0.02 -13.04
CA ASN A 213 21.27 0.10 -14.48
C ASN A 213 21.98 -1.13 -15.07
N LEU A 214 22.97 -1.69 -14.37
CA LEU A 214 23.64 -2.92 -14.79
C LEU A 214 22.65 -4.08 -14.90
N CYS A 215 21.78 -4.27 -13.91
CA CYS A 215 20.74 -5.31 -13.94
C CYS A 215 19.74 -5.11 -15.08
N CYS A 216 19.35 -3.86 -15.37
CA CYS A 216 18.46 -3.55 -16.50
C CYS A 216 19.13 -3.80 -17.85
N ASN A 217 20.43 -3.52 -17.97
CA ASN A 217 21.16 -3.58 -19.23
C ASN A 217 21.69 -4.99 -19.54
N GLN A 218 21.93 -5.84 -18.53
CA GLN A 218 22.52 -7.18 -18.70
C GLN A 218 21.64 -8.31 -18.10
N PRO A 219 20.32 -8.38 -18.37
CA PRO A 219 19.44 -9.36 -17.75
C PRO A 219 19.76 -10.80 -18.16
N GLU A 220 20.08 -11.03 -19.44
CA GLU A 220 20.37 -12.37 -19.97
C GLU A 220 21.57 -13.03 -19.27
N LYS A 221 22.60 -12.23 -18.94
CA LYS A 221 23.78 -12.71 -18.24
C LYS A 221 23.52 -12.92 -16.75
N LEU A 222 22.88 -11.93 -16.10
CA LEU A 222 22.77 -11.87 -14.64
C LEU A 222 21.65 -12.75 -14.09
N GLN A 223 20.57 -12.98 -14.83
CA GLN A 223 19.40 -13.73 -14.37
C GLN A 223 19.76 -15.09 -13.78
N ARG A 224 20.63 -15.88 -14.43
CA ARG A 224 21.02 -17.22 -13.93
C ARG A 224 21.73 -17.14 -12.58
N TYR A 225 22.56 -16.13 -12.39
CA TYR A 225 23.37 -15.96 -11.17
C TYR A 225 22.55 -15.40 -10.01
N ILE A 226 21.66 -14.45 -10.30
CA ILE A 226 20.70 -13.92 -9.33
C ILE A 226 19.79 -15.05 -8.85
N CYS A 227 19.30 -15.87 -9.77
CA CYS A 227 18.50 -17.04 -9.47
C CYS A 227 19.27 -18.07 -8.61
N GLN A 228 20.53 -18.36 -8.94
CA GLN A 228 21.39 -19.22 -8.13
C GLN A 228 21.63 -18.67 -6.72
N TYR A 229 21.89 -17.36 -6.60
CA TYR A 229 22.04 -16.70 -5.31
C TYR A 229 20.78 -16.87 -4.46
N ILE A 230 19.60 -16.53 -5.00
CA ILE A 230 18.32 -16.64 -4.29
C ILE A 230 18.08 -18.09 -3.84
N ASN A 231 18.29 -19.06 -4.73
CA ASN A 231 18.18 -20.48 -4.41
C ASN A 231 19.16 -20.92 -3.31
N SER A 232 20.40 -20.43 -3.34
CA SER A 232 21.38 -20.75 -2.30
C SER A 232 20.92 -20.25 -0.93
N VAL A 233 20.31 -19.06 -0.87
CA VAL A 233 19.77 -18.50 0.38
C VAL A 233 18.60 -19.36 0.87
N ILE A 234 17.65 -19.68 -0.02
CA ILE A 234 16.48 -20.52 0.29
C ILE A 234 16.91 -21.90 0.84
N LEU A 235 17.81 -22.59 0.14
CA LEU A 235 18.33 -23.89 0.58
C LEU A 235 19.02 -23.79 1.94
N SER A 236 19.80 -22.73 2.15
CA SER A 236 20.49 -22.53 3.41
C SER A 236 19.53 -22.29 4.59
N THR A 237 18.44 -21.54 4.36
CA THR A 237 17.39 -21.32 5.35
C THR A 237 16.64 -22.60 5.68
N GLN A 238 16.32 -23.45 4.70
CA GLN A 238 15.64 -24.74 4.96
C GLN A 238 16.46 -25.66 5.87
N VAL A 239 17.80 -25.57 5.82
CA VAL A 239 18.70 -26.39 6.65
C VAL A 239 18.93 -25.78 8.03
N LYS A 240 19.04 -24.45 8.13
CA LYS A 240 19.42 -23.74 9.36
C LYS A 240 18.24 -23.17 10.16
N GLU A 241 17.02 -23.21 9.61
CA GLU A 241 15.81 -22.58 10.15
C GLU A 241 15.94 -21.06 10.42
N ASN A 242 16.88 -20.38 9.74
CA ASN A 242 17.02 -18.91 9.83
C ASN A 242 16.18 -18.22 8.75
N PHE A 243 14.94 -17.86 9.09
CA PHE A 243 13.99 -17.24 8.16
C PHE A 243 14.26 -15.75 7.88
N ASN A 244 15.14 -15.09 8.64
CA ASN A 244 15.43 -13.66 8.41
C ASN A 244 16.12 -13.45 7.06
N GLU A 245 17.16 -14.24 6.75
CA GLU A 245 17.88 -14.16 5.47
C GLU A 245 16.95 -14.50 4.28
N PHE A 246 16.03 -15.44 4.48
CA PHE A 246 15.03 -15.80 3.48
C PHE A 246 14.03 -14.66 3.21
N ILE A 247 13.54 -14.01 4.25
CA ILE A 247 12.65 -12.84 4.13
C ILE A 247 13.41 -11.68 3.46
N GLU A 248 14.68 -11.46 3.80
CA GLU A 248 15.51 -10.43 3.15
C GLU A 248 15.73 -10.72 1.66
N ALA A 249 15.99 -11.97 1.28
CA ALA A 249 16.08 -12.37 -0.12
C ALA A 249 14.77 -12.12 -0.86
N HIS A 250 13.63 -12.45 -0.24
CA HIS A 250 12.30 -12.18 -0.79
C HIS A 250 11.99 -10.70 -0.97
N ASN A 251 12.40 -9.86 -0.01
CA ASN A 251 12.30 -8.41 -0.14
C ASN A 251 13.20 -7.87 -1.27
N LEU A 252 14.36 -8.48 -1.51
CA LEU A 252 15.19 -8.16 -2.67
C LEU A 252 14.49 -8.53 -3.98
N ILE A 253 13.79 -9.67 -4.06
CA ILE A 253 13.01 -10.04 -5.26
C ILE A 253 11.96 -8.96 -5.55
N LEU A 254 11.23 -8.51 -4.53
CA LEU A 254 10.24 -7.43 -4.71
C LEU A 254 10.90 -6.11 -5.15
N LEU A 255 12.05 -5.77 -4.59
CA LEU A 255 12.80 -4.59 -5.02
C LEU A 255 13.23 -4.70 -6.49
N MET A 256 13.72 -5.87 -6.90
CA MET A 256 14.12 -6.15 -8.28
C MET A 256 12.93 -6.12 -9.23
N PHE A 257 11.76 -6.60 -8.82
CA PHE A 257 10.55 -6.52 -9.63
C PHE A 257 10.19 -5.07 -9.99
N ASN A 258 10.37 -4.15 -9.03
CA ASN A 258 10.04 -2.73 -9.24
C ASN A 258 11.10 -1.96 -10.03
N LEU A 259 12.36 -2.41 -10.04
CA LEU A 259 13.49 -1.65 -10.59
C LEU A 259 14.13 -2.27 -11.83
N SER A 260 14.12 -3.60 -11.94
CA SER A 260 14.73 -4.37 -13.05
C SER A 260 14.05 -5.74 -13.20
N PRO A 261 12.75 -5.81 -13.58
CA PRO A 261 11.97 -7.06 -13.57
C PRO A 261 12.51 -8.14 -14.51
N GLU A 262 13.23 -7.77 -15.57
CA GLU A 262 13.77 -8.69 -16.58
C GLU A 262 14.76 -9.71 -15.99
N VAL A 263 15.45 -9.37 -14.89
CA VAL A 263 16.38 -10.29 -14.21
C VAL A 263 15.66 -11.41 -13.43
N LEU A 264 14.35 -11.29 -13.23
CA LEU A 264 13.57 -12.22 -12.40
C LEU A 264 12.87 -13.32 -13.21
N LEU A 265 13.04 -13.39 -14.52
CA LEU A 265 12.30 -14.34 -15.37
C LEU A 265 12.42 -15.81 -14.90
N SER A 266 13.56 -16.21 -14.32
CA SER A 266 13.78 -17.54 -13.73
C SER A 266 13.37 -17.66 -12.26
N VAL A 267 13.21 -16.55 -11.56
CA VAL A 267 12.88 -16.50 -10.13
C VAL A 267 11.36 -16.57 -9.91
N ILE A 268 10.57 -15.97 -10.81
CA ILE A 268 9.11 -15.98 -10.69
C ILE A 268 8.52 -17.41 -10.62
N PRO A 269 8.93 -18.37 -11.46
CA PRO A 269 8.47 -19.77 -11.32
C PRO A 269 8.86 -20.43 -9.99
N GLN A 270 9.95 -20.00 -9.35
CA GLN A 270 10.36 -20.54 -8.05
C GLN A 270 9.43 -20.08 -6.93
N LEU A 271 8.99 -18.82 -6.96
CA LEU A 271 7.97 -18.34 -6.02
C LEU A 271 6.69 -19.16 -6.10
N GLN A 272 6.31 -19.62 -7.30
CA GLN A 272 5.16 -20.52 -7.47
C GLN A 272 5.38 -21.86 -6.77
N GLU A 273 6.55 -22.47 -6.91
CA GLU A 273 6.89 -23.72 -6.19
C GLU A 273 6.83 -23.51 -4.68
N GLU A 274 7.33 -22.38 -4.19
CA GLU A 274 7.31 -22.03 -2.76
C GLU A 274 5.89 -21.94 -2.18
N LEU A 275 4.91 -21.50 -2.96
CA LEU A 275 3.50 -21.52 -2.54
C LEU A 275 3.00 -22.94 -2.21
N THR A 276 3.65 -23.99 -2.72
CA THR A 276 3.19 -25.38 -2.54
C THR A 276 3.91 -26.13 -1.43
N LEU A 277 4.97 -25.54 -0.85
CA LEU A 277 5.79 -26.19 0.17
C LEU A 277 5.06 -26.38 1.51
N GLU A 278 5.49 -27.35 2.32
CA GLU A 278 4.85 -27.68 3.60
C GLU A 278 5.03 -26.60 4.67
N ASN A 279 6.14 -25.86 4.62
CA ASN A 279 6.46 -24.84 5.61
C ASN A 279 5.57 -23.59 5.44
N GLU A 280 4.87 -23.20 6.51
CA GLU A 280 3.93 -22.08 6.48
C GLU A 280 4.60 -20.71 6.31
N VAL A 281 5.80 -20.49 6.87
CA VAL A 281 6.53 -19.22 6.74
C VAL A 281 6.95 -18.99 5.30
N VAL A 282 7.40 -20.05 4.62
CA VAL A 282 7.76 -20.01 3.19
C VAL A 282 6.55 -19.66 2.35
N ARG A 283 5.44 -20.40 2.52
CA ARG A 283 4.19 -20.11 1.78
C ARG A 283 3.66 -18.70 2.06
N GLU A 284 3.67 -18.27 3.32
CA GLU A 284 3.20 -16.94 3.71
C GLU A 284 4.04 -15.83 3.06
N THR A 285 5.37 -15.99 3.05
CA THR A 285 6.29 -15.02 2.44
C THR A 285 6.10 -14.95 0.93
N ALA A 286 6.08 -16.09 0.25
CA ALA A 286 5.82 -16.14 -1.19
C ALA A 286 4.45 -15.55 -1.54
N THR A 287 3.41 -15.82 -0.74
CA THR A 287 2.07 -15.23 -0.88
C THR A 287 2.11 -13.71 -0.76
N ASP A 288 2.88 -13.19 0.21
CA ASP A 288 3.02 -11.76 0.45
C ASP A 288 3.74 -11.05 -0.70
N ILE A 289 4.87 -11.60 -1.15
CA ILE A 289 5.68 -11.03 -2.22
C ILE A 289 4.91 -11.02 -3.54
N LEU A 290 4.32 -12.16 -3.93
CA LEU A 290 3.50 -12.23 -5.14
C LEU A 290 2.26 -11.33 -5.03
N GLY A 291 1.62 -11.25 -3.86
CA GLY A 291 0.50 -10.35 -3.63
C GLY A 291 0.86 -8.88 -3.91
N LYS A 292 2.02 -8.43 -3.40
CA LYS A 292 2.55 -7.08 -3.67
C LYS A 292 2.86 -6.87 -5.16
N MET A 293 3.47 -7.86 -5.82
CA MET A 293 3.78 -7.77 -7.27
C MET A 293 2.51 -7.75 -8.13
N PHE A 294 1.46 -8.50 -7.78
CA PHE A 294 0.19 -8.48 -8.48
C PHE A 294 -0.62 -7.21 -8.24
N CYS A 295 -0.38 -6.51 -7.13
CA CYS A 295 -1.05 -5.25 -6.83
C CYS A 295 -0.37 -4.04 -7.47
N ASP A 296 0.87 -4.15 -7.98
CA ASP A 296 1.57 -3.00 -8.55
C ASP A 296 0.82 -2.47 -9.79
N THR A 297 0.63 -1.15 -9.86
CA THR A 297 -0.22 -0.50 -10.88
C THR A 297 0.14 -0.88 -12.32
N ASN A 298 1.43 -1.14 -12.60
CA ASN A 298 1.91 -1.46 -13.94
C ASN A 298 2.18 -2.96 -14.13
N SER A 299 1.79 -3.80 -13.17
CA SER A 299 2.04 -5.23 -13.21
C SER A 299 1.27 -5.91 -14.34
N SER A 300 2.01 -6.59 -15.22
CA SER A 300 1.47 -7.57 -16.17
C SER A 300 1.72 -9.01 -15.72
N LEU A 301 2.12 -9.21 -14.46
CA LEU A 301 2.61 -10.50 -13.96
C LEU A 301 1.56 -11.61 -14.12
N ALA A 302 0.30 -11.35 -13.77
CA ALA A 302 -0.77 -12.33 -13.87
C ALA A 302 -1.03 -12.78 -15.33
N LYS A 303 -0.84 -11.87 -16.29
CA LYS A 303 -0.96 -12.16 -17.72
C LYS A 303 0.27 -12.90 -18.26
N MET A 304 1.46 -12.54 -17.82
CA MET A 304 2.72 -13.15 -18.26
C MET A 304 2.90 -14.56 -17.69
N TYR A 305 2.45 -14.78 -16.46
CA TYR A 305 2.56 -16.05 -15.74
C TYR A 305 1.21 -16.49 -15.15
N PRO A 306 0.24 -16.91 -15.98
CA PRO A 306 -1.09 -17.33 -15.50
C PRO A 306 -1.03 -18.44 -14.45
N GLN A 307 -0.10 -19.39 -14.59
CA GLN A 307 0.11 -20.47 -13.64
C GLN A 307 0.54 -19.99 -12.24
N VAL A 308 1.29 -18.88 -12.17
CA VAL A 308 1.72 -18.28 -10.90
C VAL A 308 0.53 -17.57 -10.24
N TRP A 309 -0.27 -16.87 -11.05
CA TRP A 309 -1.52 -16.26 -10.60
C TRP A 309 -2.49 -17.30 -10.05
N GLU A 310 -2.73 -18.39 -10.77
CA GLU A 310 -3.59 -19.49 -10.33
C GLU A 310 -3.09 -20.11 -9.00
N ALA A 311 -1.79 -20.38 -8.89
CA ALA A 311 -1.20 -20.91 -7.66
C ALA A 311 -1.37 -19.95 -6.46
N TRP A 312 -1.25 -18.64 -6.70
CA TRP A 312 -1.48 -17.61 -5.70
C TRP A 312 -2.95 -17.53 -5.28
N LEU A 313 -3.89 -17.58 -6.22
CA LEU A 313 -5.34 -17.64 -5.93
C LEU A 313 -5.69 -18.83 -5.03
N GLU A 314 -5.07 -19.99 -5.26
CA GLU A 314 -5.29 -21.19 -4.44
C GLU A 314 -4.81 -21.03 -2.98
N ARG A 315 -3.95 -20.05 -2.67
CA ARG A 315 -3.62 -19.71 -1.27
C ARG A 315 -4.79 -19.11 -0.49
N SER A 316 -5.84 -18.62 -1.18
CA SER A 316 -7.10 -18.28 -0.51
C SER A 316 -7.73 -19.48 0.19
N LYS A 317 -7.36 -20.72 -0.19
CA LYS A 317 -7.82 -21.99 0.37
C LYS A 317 -6.74 -22.69 1.21
N ASP A 318 -5.66 -22.00 1.61
CA ASP A 318 -4.57 -22.59 2.39
C ASP A 318 -5.07 -23.16 3.74
N LYS A 319 -4.37 -24.18 4.25
CA LYS A 319 -4.67 -24.77 5.57
C LYS A 319 -4.46 -23.76 6.71
N ASN A 320 -3.47 -22.87 6.56
CA ASN A 320 -3.20 -21.83 7.56
C ASN A 320 -4.14 -20.64 7.33
N THR A 321 -4.89 -20.26 8.37
CA THR A 321 -5.82 -19.12 8.32
C THR A 321 -5.14 -17.79 7.97
N ASP A 322 -3.94 -17.53 8.49
CA ASP A 322 -3.30 -16.23 8.34
C ASP A 322 -2.83 -16.01 6.88
N ILE A 323 -2.47 -17.08 6.17
CA ILE A 323 -2.21 -17.05 4.71
C ILE A 323 -3.49 -16.72 3.94
N ARG A 324 -4.62 -17.33 4.30
CA ARG A 324 -5.92 -17.02 3.65
C ARG A 324 -6.33 -15.56 3.86
N ILE A 325 -6.15 -15.05 5.08
CA ILE A 325 -6.35 -13.63 5.40
C ILE A 325 -5.42 -12.75 4.56
N LYS A 326 -4.16 -13.15 4.39
CA LYS A 326 -3.19 -12.40 3.59
C LYS A 326 -3.64 -12.24 2.14
N VAL A 327 -4.14 -13.30 1.50
CA VAL A 327 -4.73 -13.21 0.15
C VAL A 327 -5.92 -12.25 0.12
N VAL A 328 -6.83 -12.35 1.10
CA VAL A 328 -7.99 -11.46 1.21
C VAL A 328 -7.58 -9.99 1.32
N ASN A 329 -6.50 -9.68 2.03
CA ASN A 329 -6.04 -8.30 2.22
C ASN A 329 -5.58 -7.62 0.92
N TYR A 330 -5.13 -8.38 -0.08
CA TYR A 330 -4.72 -7.86 -1.39
C TYR A 330 -5.89 -7.64 -2.35
N VAL A 331 -7.07 -8.21 -2.07
CA VAL A 331 -8.24 -8.16 -2.97
C VAL A 331 -8.62 -6.73 -3.36
N HIS A 332 -8.65 -5.81 -2.40
CA HIS A 332 -9.04 -4.42 -2.66
C HIS A 332 -8.08 -3.74 -3.65
N ASP A 333 -6.78 -3.90 -3.44
CA ASP A 333 -5.75 -3.21 -4.23
C ASP A 333 -5.67 -3.80 -5.64
N ILE A 334 -5.87 -5.12 -5.78
CA ILE A 334 -6.03 -5.77 -7.09
C ILE A 334 -7.23 -5.21 -7.85
N LEU A 335 -8.38 -4.99 -7.21
CA LEU A 335 -9.55 -4.40 -7.87
C LEU A 335 -9.31 -2.94 -8.29
N GLU A 336 -8.54 -2.19 -7.50
CA GLU A 336 -8.25 -0.78 -7.78
C GLU A 336 -7.33 -0.63 -9.02
N ASN A 337 -6.34 -1.52 -9.14
CA ASN A 337 -5.27 -1.45 -10.13
C ASN A 337 -5.49 -2.36 -11.36
N HIS A 338 -6.14 -3.52 -11.20
CA HIS A 338 -6.26 -4.57 -12.22
C HIS A 338 -7.71 -5.08 -12.39
N ARG A 339 -8.54 -4.27 -13.05
CA ARG A 339 -9.98 -4.59 -13.24
C ARG A 339 -10.23 -5.87 -14.01
N GLU A 340 -9.30 -6.27 -14.88
CA GLU A 340 -9.38 -7.50 -15.68
C GLU A 340 -9.33 -8.76 -14.81
N LEU A 341 -8.78 -8.68 -13.60
CA LEU A 341 -8.72 -9.79 -12.64
C LEU A 341 -9.98 -9.89 -11.76
N ALA A 342 -10.96 -9.01 -11.95
CA ALA A 342 -12.16 -8.95 -11.11
C ALA A 342 -12.96 -10.28 -11.08
N GLY A 343 -12.93 -11.06 -12.17
CA GLY A 343 -13.61 -12.36 -12.22
C GLY A 343 -13.12 -13.33 -11.14
N ASP A 344 -11.80 -13.46 -10.99
CA ASP A 344 -11.19 -14.32 -9.97
C ASP A 344 -11.39 -13.76 -8.56
N ILE A 345 -11.33 -12.44 -8.43
CA ILE A 345 -11.61 -11.76 -7.17
C ILE A 345 -13.04 -12.00 -6.69
N ASN A 346 -14.03 -11.97 -7.59
CA ASN A 346 -15.41 -12.32 -7.26
C ASN A 346 -15.49 -13.74 -6.68
N ASN A 347 -14.71 -14.69 -7.20
CA ASN A 347 -14.67 -16.06 -6.69
C ASN A 347 -14.05 -16.13 -5.29
N ILE A 348 -12.93 -15.43 -5.05
CA ILE A 348 -12.31 -15.34 -3.72
C ILE A 348 -13.31 -14.80 -2.70
N ILE A 349 -13.94 -13.64 -2.98
CA ILE A 349 -14.88 -13.02 -2.02
C ILE A 349 -16.05 -13.97 -1.75
N ARG A 350 -16.60 -14.61 -2.78
CA ARG A 350 -17.70 -15.57 -2.63
C ARG A 350 -17.32 -16.70 -1.68
N GLU A 351 -16.19 -17.36 -1.90
CA GLU A 351 -15.77 -18.49 -1.06
C GLU A 351 -15.35 -18.05 0.34
N ARG A 352 -14.59 -16.95 0.47
CA ARG A 352 -14.09 -16.47 1.76
C ARG A 352 -15.16 -15.83 2.63
N SER A 353 -16.28 -15.39 2.05
CA SER A 353 -17.42 -14.90 2.82
C SER A 353 -18.07 -15.97 3.72
N ILE A 354 -17.95 -17.24 3.36
CA ILE A 354 -18.49 -18.39 4.10
C ILE A 354 -17.40 -19.25 4.74
N ASP A 355 -16.19 -18.70 4.88
CA ASP A 355 -15.04 -19.40 5.44
C ASP A 355 -15.35 -19.95 6.85
N PRO A 356 -14.90 -21.17 7.21
CA PRO A 356 -15.12 -21.70 8.56
C PRO A 356 -14.53 -20.83 9.67
N ASP A 357 -13.38 -20.18 9.45
CA ASP A 357 -12.73 -19.32 10.44
C ASP A 357 -13.33 -17.91 10.39
N GLU A 358 -13.83 -17.40 11.52
CA GLU A 358 -14.46 -16.08 11.56
C GLU A 358 -13.51 -14.93 11.24
N ARG A 359 -12.19 -15.10 11.42
CA ARG A 359 -11.21 -14.06 11.12
C ARG A 359 -11.15 -13.83 9.61
N VAL A 360 -11.19 -14.89 8.81
CA VAL A 360 -11.23 -14.79 7.34
C VAL A 360 -12.52 -14.12 6.88
N ARG A 361 -13.67 -14.52 7.46
CA ARG A 361 -14.96 -13.87 7.14
C ARG A 361 -14.93 -12.39 7.49
N LEU A 362 -14.40 -12.03 8.65
CA LEU A 362 -14.28 -10.64 9.10
C LEU A 362 -13.41 -9.81 8.14
N GLU A 363 -12.22 -10.28 7.79
CA GLU A 363 -11.33 -9.57 6.86
C GLU A 363 -11.96 -9.45 5.47
N THR A 364 -12.70 -10.46 5.02
CA THR A 364 -13.48 -10.39 3.77
C THR A 364 -14.52 -9.27 3.84
N MET A 365 -15.22 -9.10 4.96
CA MET A 365 -16.17 -7.99 5.12
C MET A 365 -15.47 -6.63 5.20
N LYS A 366 -14.29 -6.54 5.81
CA LYS A 366 -13.49 -5.31 5.83
C LYS A 366 -13.06 -4.87 4.43
N VAL A 367 -12.77 -5.82 3.53
CA VAL A 367 -12.52 -5.51 2.11
C VAL A 367 -13.74 -4.83 1.49
N ILE A 368 -14.94 -5.36 1.72
CA ILE A 368 -16.19 -4.76 1.23
C ILE A 368 -16.38 -3.35 1.78
N SER A 369 -16.10 -3.14 3.07
CA SER A 369 -16.17 -1.81 3.70
C SER A 369 -15.18 -0.80 3.13
N LYS A 370 -14.09 -1.22 2.50
CA LYS A 370 -13.07 -0.35 1.88
C LYS A 370 -13.40 0.02 0.43
N LEU A 371 -14.31 -0.69 -0.24
CA LEU A 371 -14.62 -0.46 -1.65
C LEU A 371 -14.95 1.01 -1.95
N THR A 372 -14.55 1.44 -3.13
CA THR A 372 -14.89 2.74 -3.73
C THR A 372 -16.05 2.54 -4.71
N PRO A 373 -16.72 3.62 -5.17
CA PRO A 373 -17.72 3.51 -6.24
C PRO A 373 -17.18 2.79 -7.48
N LYS A 374 -15.89 3.03 -7.80
CA LYS A 374 -15.20 2.38 -8.91
C LYS A 374 -14.99 0.89 -8.67
N THR A 375 -14.50 0.46 -7.51
CA THR A 375 -14.23 -0.98 -7.28
C THR A 375 -15.49 -1.79 -7.03
N ALA A 376 -16.53 -1.18 -6.43
CA ALA A 376 -17.83 -1.84 -6.24
C ALA A 376 -18.52 -2.23 -7.56
N GLN A 377 -18.27 -1.48 -8.65
CA GLN A 377 -18.86 -1.77 -9.96
C GLN A 377 -18.30 -3.07 -10.59
N TYR A 378 -17.07 -3.46 -10.22
CA TYR A 378 -16.40 -4.65 -10.76
C TYR A 378 -16.83 -5.95 -10.07
N LEU A 379 -17.56 -5.85 -8.95
CA LEU A 379 -18.10 -7.00 -8.24
C LEU A 379 -19.53 -7.32 -8.70
N ASN A 380 -19.86 -8.59 -8.78
CA ASN A 380 -21.18 -9.07 -9.16
C ASN A 380 -22.20 -8.79 -8.05
N ASP A 381 -23.46 -8.60 -8.43
CA ASP A 381 -24.56 -8.32 -7.51
C ASP A 381 -24.75 -9.43 -6.47
N SER A 382 -24.49 -10.68 -6.85
CA SER A 382 -24.51 -11.85 -5.96
C SER A 382 -23.53 -11.69 -4.78
N ILE A 383 -22.38 -11.03 -4.98
CA ILE A 383 -21.42 -10.80 -3.88
C ILE A 383 -22.06 -9.97 -2.78
N PHE A 384 -22.74 -8.88 -3.14
CA PHE A 384 -23.37 -8.03 -2.14
C PHE A 384 -24.57 -8.71 -1.49
N LYS A 385 -25.44 -9.32 -2.30
CA LYS A 385 -26.72 -9.86 -1.81
C LYS A 385 -26.58 -11.22 -1.13
N GLU A 386 -25.91 -12.17 -1.76
CA GLU A 386 -25.87 -13.57 -1.33
C GLU A 386 -24.65 -13.89 -0.46
N CYS A 387 -23.57 -13.09 -0.55
CA CYS A 387 -22.40 -13.26 0.29
C CYS A 387 -22.43 -12.30 1.49
N VAL A 388 -22.34 -10.99 1.24
CA VAL A 388 -22.27 -9.97 2.31
C VAL A 388 -23.60 -9.84 3.05
N GLY A 389 -24.74 -9.84 2.34
CA GLY A 389 -26.08 -9.76 2.93
C GLY A 389 -26.37 -10.87 3.94
N GLU A 390 -25.95 -12.10 3.64
CA GLU A 390 -26.09 -13.24 4.56
C GLU A 390 -25.19 -13.10 5.80
N ARG A 391 -24.06 -12.37 5.70
CA ARG A 391 -23.18 -12.09 6.84
C ARG A 391 -23.72 -11.04 7.81
N CYS A 392 -24.76 -10.28 7.46
CA CYS A 392 -25.50 -9.44 8.41
C CYS A 392 -26.11 -10.25 9.57
N ARG A 393 -26.28 -11.56 9.40
CA ARG A 393 -26.76 -12.51 10.44
C ARG A 393 -25.70 -13.55 10.82
N ASP A 394 -24.42 -13.26 10.60
CA ASP A 394 -23.33 -14.15 11.02
C ASP A 394 -23.41 -14.47 12.53
N LYS A 395 -22.89 -15.64 12.93
CA LYS A 395 -22.83 -16.04 14.34
C LYS A 395 -21.99 -15.08 15.18
N LYS A 396 -20.93 -14.49 14.61
CA LYS A 396 -20.02 -13.59 15.31
C LYS A 396 -20.43 -12.12 15.12
N HIS A 397 -20.57 -11.40 16.24
CA HIS A 397 -20.99 -10.00 16.24
C HIS A 397 -20.10 -9.10 15.37
N THR A 398 -18.78 -9.25 15.46
CA THR A 398 -17.81 -8.45 14.69
C THR A 398 -18.01 -8.60 13.18
N VAL A 399 -18.31 -9.81 12.70
CA VAL A 399 -18.59 -10.08 11.28
C VAL A 399 -19.93 -9.44 10.88
N ARG A 400 -20.98 -9.57 11.71
CA ARG A 400 -22.29 -8.93 11.46
C ARG A 400 -22.16 -7.42 11.32
N LEU A 401 -21.43 -6.81 12.24
CA LEU A 401 -21.20 -5.37 12.28
C LEU A 401 -20.49 -4.90 11.00
N GLU A 402 -19.38 -5.56 10.66
CA GLU A 402 -18.60 -5.15 9.49
C GLU A 402 -19.37 -5.37 8.18
N ALA A 403 -20.08 -6.49 8.02
CA ALA A 403 -20.92 -6.75 6.85
C ALA A 403 -22.02 -5.70 6.68
N SER A 404 -22.75 -5.43 7.77
CA SER A 404 -23.86 -4.47 7.77
C SER A 404 -23.37 -3.05 7.52
N LYS A 405 -22.23 -2.68 8.12
CA LYS A 405 -21.56 -1.39 7.88
C LYS A 405 -21.12 -1.24 6.43
N GLY A 406 -20.46 -2.26 5.86
CA GLY A 406 -20.02 -2.26 4.47
C GLY A 406 -21.17 -2.03 3.49
N LEU A 407 -22.28 -2.77 3.64
CA LEU A 407 -23.48 -2.57 2.82
C LEU A 407 -24.09 -1.17 2.98
N CYS A 408 -24.26 -0.71 4.22
CA CYS A 408 -24.78 0.63 4.49
C CYS A 408 -23.93 1.74 3.86
N ARG A 409 -22.60 1.63 3.94
CA ARG A 409 -21.66 2.57 3.31
C ARG A 409 -21.77 2.57 1.79
N ILE A 410 -21.87 1.38 1.18
CA ILE A 410 -22.05 1.24 -0.28
C ILE A 410 -23.37 1.86 -0.74
N TYR A 411 -24.46 1.62 0.00
CA TYR A 411 -25.74 2.28 -0.28
C TYR A 411 -25.63 3.81 -0.18
N ASP A 412 -25.00 4.31 0.88
CA ASP A 412 -24.85 5.76 1.10
C ASP A 412 -24.02 6.45 0.00
N MET A 413 -22.90 5.86 -0.42
CA MET A 413 -22.05 6.44 -1.47
C MET A 413 -22.73 6.47 -2.86
N HIS A 414 -23.66 5.56 -3.13
CA HIS A 414 -24.41 5.51 -4.40
C HIS A 414 -25.81 6.17 -4.32
N TYR A 415 -26.27 6.58 -3.13
CA TYR A 415 -27.63 7.06 -2.89
C TYR A 415 -28.04 8.18 -3.85
N ASN A 416 -27.17 9.16 -4.06
CA ASN A 416 -27.46 10.30 -4.93
C ASN A 416 -27.54 9.93 -6.40
N VAL A 417 -26.93 8.82 -6.85
CA VAL A 417 -27.05 8.34 -8.24
C VAL A 417 -28.32 7.51 -8.41
N ILE A 418 -28.65 6.71 -7.40
CA ILE A 418 -29.87 5.90 -7.37
C ILE A 418 -31.14 6.78 -7.41
N PHE A 419 -31.18 7.85 -6.61
CA PHE A 419 -32.37 8.67 -6.40
C PHE A 419 -32.25 10.10 -6.96
N GLN A 420 -31.80 10.22 -8.21
CA GLN A 420 -31.79 11.50 -8.93
C GLN A 420 -33.20 11.93 -9.36
N GLU A 421 -33.39 13.22 -9.64
CA GLU A 421 -34.67 13.75 -10.14
C GLU A 421 -35.10 13.12 -11.47
N LYS A 422 -34.13 12.80 -12.32
CA LYS A 422 -34.36 12.05 -13.56
C LYS A 422 -33.81 10.65 -13.37
N VAL A 423 -34.68 9.66 -13.61
CA VAL A 423 -34.25 8.25 -13.65
C VAL A 423 -33.28 8.07 -14.81
N THR A 424 -32.11 7.53 -14.50
CA THR A 424 -31.08 7.14 -15.47
C THR A 424 -30.95 5.62 -15.50
N ASP A 425 -30.43 5.08 -16.59
CA ASP A 425 -30.14 3.64 -16.70
C ASP A 425 -29.14 3.20 -15.62
N GLU A 426 -28.12 4.03 -15.36
CA GLU A 426 -27.15 3.82 -14.29
C GLU A 426 -27.82 3.79 -12.91
N GLY A 427 -28.67 4.77 -12.61
CA GLY A 427 -29.40 4.83 -11.34
C GLY A 427 -30.33 3.62 -11.14
N SER A 428 -30.98 3.15 -12.21
CA SER A 428 -31.84 1.97 -12.17
C SER A 428 -31.04 0.69 -11.91
N SER A 429 -29.91 0.51 -12.60
CA SER A 429 -29.01 -0.63 -12.37
C SER A 429 -28.44 -0.64 -10.95
N LEU A 430 -28.00 0.51 -10.43
CA LEU A 430 -27.54 0.64 -9.05
C LEU A 430 -28.67 0.41 -8.03
N PHE A 431 -29.90 0.80 -8.34
CA PHE A 431 -31.06 0.51 -7.50
C PHE A 431 -31.34 -1.00 -7.41
N GLU A 432 -31.30 -1.72 -8.52
CA GLU A 432 -31.46 -3.18 -8.53
C GLU A 432 -30.36 -3.85 -7.68
N LYS A 433 -29.13 -3.35 -7.81
CA LYS A 433 -27.96 -3.89 -7.11
C LYS A 433 -27.93 -3.59 -5.62
N PHE A 434 -28.32 -2.39 -5.18
CA PHE A 434 -28.12 -1.91 -3.80
C PHE A 434 -29.40 -1.46 -3.07
N GLY A 435 -30.51 -1.24 -3.78
CA GLY A 435 -31.76 -0.71 -3.22
C GLY A 435 -32.42 -1.62 -2.17
N TRP A 436 -32.06 -2.91 -2.13
CA TRP A 436 -32.54 -3.86 -1.14
C TRP A 436 -31.87 -3.72 0.24
N ILE A 437 -30.74 -3.00 0.34
CA ILE A 437 -29.91 -2.93 1.56
C ILE A 437 -30.70 -2.38 2.77
N PRO A 438 -31.40 -1.22 2.69
CA PRO A 438 -32.16 -0.70 3.83
C PRO A 438 -33.19 -1.70 4.36
N ASN A 439 -33.84 -2.45 3.46
CA ASN A 439 -34.82 -3.46 3.80
C ASN A 439 -34.21 -4.61 4.61
N THR A 440 -33.01 -5.07 4.23
CA THR A 440 -32.28 -6.11 4.98
C THR A 440 -31.86 -5.62 6.36
N ILE A 441 -31.30 -4.41 6.46
CA ILE A 441 -30.85 -3.83 7.73
C ILE A 441 -32.02 -3.66 8.71
N LEU A 442 -33.15 -3.12 8.24
CA LEU A 442 -34.34 -2.92 9.08
C LEU A 442 -34.94 -4.25 9.57
N LYS A 443 -34.87 -5.31 8.76
CA LYS A 443 -35.33 -6.65 9.17
C LYS A 443 -34.45 -7.30 10.24
N LEU A 444 -33.26 -6.78 10.51
CA LEU A 444 -32.44 -7.28 11.62
C LEU A 444 -33.05 -6.94 12.99
N ILE A 445 -33.97 -5.95 13.06
CA ILE A 445 -34.66 -5.57 14.30
C ILE A 445 -35.50 -6.68 14.92
N TYR A 446 -35.87 -7.69 14.12
CA TYR A 446 -36.63 -8.86 14.56
C TYR A 446 -35.74 -9.93 15.20
N THR A 447 -34.43 -9.73 15.21
CA THR A 447 -33.53 -10.64 15.91
C THR A 447 -33.56 -10.34 17.40
N ASP A 448 -33.71 -11.38 18.21
CA ASP A 448 -33.69 -11.26 19.68
C ASP A 448 -32.24 -11.21 20.21
N ASP A 449 -31.46 -10.27 19.67
CA ASP A 449 -30.04 -10.08 19.98
C ASP A 449 -29.76 -8.58 20.18
N LYS A 450 -29.26 -8.23 21.36
CA LYS A 450 -29.07 -6.84 21.80
C LYS A 450 -27.98 -6.13 20.99
N ASP A 451 -26.92 -6.84 20.64
CA ASP A 451 -25.84 -6.31 19.80
C ASP A 451 -26.37 -5.92 18.43
N ILE A 452 -27.23 -6.76 17.85
CA ILE A 452 -27.86 -6.46 16.56
C ILE A 452 -28.76 -5.24 16.66
N LEU A 453 -29.57 -5.12 17.70
CA LEU A 453 -30.47 -3.97 17.86
C LEU A 453 -29.69 -2.65 17.97
N VAL A 454 -28.66 -2.63 18.81
CA VAL A 454 -27.76 -1.47 18.98
C VAL A 454 -27.07 -1.12 17.66
N MET A 455 -26.57 -2.12 16.95
CA MET A 455 -25.92 -1.95 15.65
C MET A 455 -26.88 -1.34 14.63
N VAL A 456 -28.12 -1.84 14.52
CA VAL A 456 -29.12 -1.32 13.57
C VAL A 456 -29.41 0.16 13.83
N GLU A 457 -29.63 0.54 15.08
CA GLU A 457 -29.87 1.94 15.47
C GLU A 457 -28.69 2.85 15.10
N GLN A 458 -27.46 2.39 15.33
CA GLN A 458 -26.26 3.12 14.92
C GLN A 458 -26.17 3.26 13.40
N LEU A 459 -26.32 2.16 12.65
CA LEU A 459 -26.15 2.16 11.19
C LEU A 459 -27.19 3.02 10.48
N ILE A 460 -28.41 3.10 11.03
CA ILE A 460 -29.44 4.00 10.50
C ILE A 460 -28.99 5.45 10.62
N LEU A 461 -28.49 5.88 11.79
CA LEU A 461 -28.07 7.26 12.02
C LEU A 461 -26.73 7.63 11.36
N GLU A 462 -25.88 6.64 11.08
CA GLU A 462 -24.56 6.87 10.48
C GLU A 462 -24.63 6.88 8.95
N TYR A 463 -25.41 5.98 8.33
CA TYR A 463 -25.40 5.78 6.87
C TYR A 463 -26.78 5.90 6.21
N LEU A 464 -27.84 5.30 6.76
CA LEU A 464 -29.12 5.28 6.03
C LEU A 464 -29.84 6.62 6.08
N ILE A 465 -29.83 7.29 7.23
CA ILE A 465 -30.42 8.62 7.45
C ILE A 465 -29.42 9.44 8.28
N PRO A 466 -28.32 9.91 7.66
CA PRO A 466 -27.26 10.57 8.42
C PRO A 466 -27.70 11.87 9.10
N GLU A 467 -27.20 12.12 10.31
CA GLU A 467 -27.55 13.32 11.09
C GLU A 467 -27.09 14.63 10.44
N GLN A 468 -26.06 14.61 9.59
CA GLN A 468 -25.56 15.80 8.90
C GLN A 468 -26.50 16.35 7.80
N LEU A 469 -27.54 15.61 7.43
CA LEU A 469 -28.46 16.03 6.38
C LEU A 469 -29.29 17.25 6.77
N ASN A 470 -29.60 18.12 5.80
CA ASN A 470 -30.63 19.13 5.99
C ASN A 470 -32.02 18.49 6.00
N ASN A 471 -33.03 19.20 6.54
CA ASN A 471 -34.36 18.63 6.74
C ASN A 471 -35.08 18.24 5.43
N THR A 472 -34.83 18.93 4.31
CA THR A 472 -35.44 18.58 3.02
C THR A 472 -34.84 17.27 2.48
N VAL A 473 -33.52 17.19 2.41
CA VAL A 473 -32.81 16.00 1.92
C VAL A 473 -33.05 14.79 2.84
N ARG A 474 -33.13 15.01 4.16
CA ARG A 474 -33.53 13.97 5.13
C ARG A 474 -34.90 13.40 4.79
N VAL A 475 -35.88 14.26 4.50
CA VAL A 475 -37.24 13.83 4.14
C VAL A 475 -37.24 13.05 2.84
N ASP A 476 -36.54 13.52 1.81
CA ASP A 476 -36.43 12.80 0.54
C ASP A 476 -35.85 11.40 0.75
N ARG A 477 -34.81 11.30 1.59
CA ARG A 477 -34.16 10.04 1.93
C ARG A 477 -35.05 9.09 2.71
N ILE A 478 -35.80 9.60 3.67
CA ILE A 478 -36.81 8.81 4.40
C ILE A 478 -37.87 8.29 3.43
N ILE A 479 -38.44 9.15 2.57
CA ILE A 479 -39.47 8.77 1.59
C ILE A 479 -38.94 7.68 0.65
N ASN A 480 -37.74 7.87 0.09
CA ASN A 480 -37.14 6.94 -0.86
C ASN A 480 -36.88 5.58 -0.24
N ILE A 481 -36.32 5.55 0.99
CA ILE A 481 -36.12 4.31 1.74
C ILE A 481 -37.46 3.64 2.03
N VAL A 482 -38.39 4.34 2.68
CA VAL A 482 -39.69 3.77 3.08
C VAL A 482 -40.48 3.26 1.87
N SER A 483 -40.41 3.97 0.75
CA SER A 483 -41.09 3.60 -0.49
C SER A 483 -40.51 2.35 -1.15
N SER A 484 -39.25 1.99 -0.87
CA SER A 484 -38.60 0.79 -1.39
C SER A 484 -38.70 -0.44 -0.47
N LEU A 485 -39.19 -0.28 0.77
CA LEU A 485 -39.34 -1.39 1.71
C LEU A 485 -40.46 -2.35 1.31
N ASP A 486 -40.28 -3.63 1.67
CA ASP A 486 -41.41 -4.55 1.76
C ASP A 486 -42.15 -4.39 3.09
N GLU A 487 -43.24 -5.13 3.26
CA GLU A 487 -44.09 -5.06 4.44
C GLU A 487 -43.32 -5.28 5.75
N ARG A 488 -42.41 -6.27 5.79
CA ARG A 488 -41.65 -6.57 7.01
C ARG A 488 -40.60 -5.49 7.29
N GLY A 489 -39.93 -4.98 6.25
CA GLY A 489 -39.01 -3.86 6.40
C GLY A 489 -39.71 -2.60 6.92
N TYR A 490 -40.88 -2.30 6.36
CA TYR A 490 -41.72 -1.18 6.79
C TYR A 490 -42.15 -1.30 8.26
N LEU A 491 -42.66 -2.46 8.67
CA LEU A 491 -43.00 -2.72 10.07
C LEU A 491 -41.78 -2.61 11.00
N GLY A 492 -40.59 -2.98 10.51
CA GLY A 492 -39.34 -2.84 11.26
C GLY A 492 -38.98 -1.37 11.48
N PHE A 493 -39.14 -0.55 10.45
CA PHE A 493 -38.97 0.90 10.55
C PHE A 493 -39.98 1.52 11.52
N VAL A 494 -41.26 1.15 11.46
CA VAL A 494 -42.29 1.62 12.40
C VAL A 494 -41.99 1.18 13.84
N SER A 495 -41.50 -0.05 14.03
CA SER A 495 -41.08 -0.56 15.34
C SER A 495 -39.97 0.28 15.97
N LEU A 496 -38.98 0.75 15.18
CA LEU A 496 -37.93 1.66 15.63
C LEU A 496 -38.52 2.97 16.19
N LEU A 497 -39.46 3.56 15.46
CA LEU A 497 -40.14 4.80 15.86
C LEU A 497 -40.97 4.63 17.14
N ASN A 498 -41.72 3.54 17.24
CA ASN A 498 -42.52 3.23 18.42
C ASN A 498 -41.64 2.94 19.65
N ARG A 499 -40.48 2.29 19.44
CA ARG A 499 -39.48 2.08 20.49
C ARG A 499 -38.94 3.40 21.01
N GLN A 500 -38.64 4.36 20.14
CA GLN A 500 -38.14 5.68 20.54
C GLN A 500 -39.07 6.37 21.55
N LYS A 501 -40.39 6.37 21.33
CA LYS A 501 -41.36 6.95 22.28
C LYS A 501 -41.34 6.23 23.63
N THR A 502 -41.40 4.90 23.60
CA THR A 502 -41.38 4.07 24.81
C THR A 502 -40.10 4.33 25.61
N TRP A 503 -38.95 4.34 24.93
CA TRP A 503 -37.65 4.60 25.55
C TRP A 503 -37.52 6.02 26.08
N SER A 504 -38.03 7.04 25.38
CA SER A 504 -38.01 8.42 25.88
C SER A 504 -38.78 8.56 27.19
N THR A 505 -39.92 7.88 27.32
CA THR A 505 -40.71 7.86 28.57
C THR A 505 -39.98 7.10 29.69
N PHE A 506 -39.29 6.02 29.35
CA PHE A 506 -38.48 5.25 30.29
C PHE A 506 -37.29 6.07 30.81
N ILE A 507 -36.58 6.77 29.92
CA ILE A 507 -35.45 7.64 30.26
C ILE A 507 -35.91 8.86 31.06
N GLU A 508 -37.08 9.45 30.78
CA GLU A 508 -37.61 10.54 31.61
C GLU A 508 -37.78 10.10 33.07
N LYS A 509 -38.41 8.94 33.31
CA LYS A 509 -38.56 8.38 34.66
C LYS A 509 -37.21 8.11 35.33
N PHE A 510 -36.23 7.65 34.57
CA PHE A 510 -34.88 7.44 35.06
C PHE A 510 -34.22 8.76 35.49
N LEU A 511 -34.31 9.81 34.69
CA LEU A 511 -33.76 11.13 35.01
C LEU A 511 -34.46 11.77 36.22
N GLU A 512 -35.80 11.66 36.33
CA GLU A 512 -36.54 12.12 37.51
C GLU A 512 -36.08 11.43 38.79
N LEU A 513 -35.78 10.13 38.76
CA LEU A 513 -35.21 9.42 39.91
C LEU A 513 -33.78 9.86 40.22
N CYS A 514 -32.97 10.13 39.20
CA CYS A 514 -31.61 10.68 39.40
C CYS A 514 -31.68 12.05 40.09
N GLU A 515 -32.63 12.90 39.71
CA GLU A 515 -32.85 14.21 40.32
C GLU A 515 -33.37 14.11 41.74
N LYS A 516 -34.30 13.19 42.02
CA LYS A 516 -34.80 12.93 43.39
C LYS A 516 -33.70 12.38 44.30
N TYR A 517 -32.92 11.43 43.81
CA TYR A 517 -31.80 10.83 44.56
C TYR A 517 -30.73 11.86 44.91
N ASN A 518 -30.42 12.78 43.98
CA ASN A 518 -29.38 13.79 44.15
C ASN A 518 -29.90 15.18 44.61
N GLY A 519 -31.21 15.30 44.88
CA GLY A 519 -31.91 16.57 45.07
C GLY A 519 -31.82 17.18 46.47
N GLY A 520 -31.22 16.49 47.44
CA GLY A 520 -30.98 16.99 48.80
C GLY A 520 -32.24 17.24 49.64
N ILE A 521 -33.40 16.71 49.25
CA ILE A 521 -34.68 16.85 50.01
C ILE A 521 -34.84 15.73 51.05
N LEU A 522 -34.00 14.69 50.98
CA LEU A 522 -34.16 13.46 51.73
C LEU A 522 -33.12 13.41 52.87
N ASP A 523 -33.25 14.28 53.86
CA ASP A 523 -32.43 14.23 55.09
C ASP A 523 -32.87 13.06 56.01
N ASP A 524 -33.99 12.40 55.69
CA ASP A 524 -34.52 11.24 56.40
C ASP A 524 -34.19 9.93 55.67
N ILE A 525 -33.52 9.00 56.37
CA ILE A 525 -33.14 7.67 55.88
C ILE A 525 -34.39 6.88 55.41
N SER A 526 -35.54 7.16 56.01
CA SER A 526 -36.82 6.50 55.66
C SER A 526 -37.37 6.88 54.28
N GLU A 527 -37.00 8.02 53.72
CA GLU A 527 -37.44 8.48 52.39
C GLU A 527 -36.40 8.25 51.28
N THR A 528 -35.10 8.19 51.62
CA THR A 528 -33.99 7.95 50.68
C THR A 528 -33.92 6.51 50.17
N GLU A 529 -34.06 5.53 51.07
CA GLU A 529 -33.84 4.13 50.72
C GLU A 529 -34.84 3.62 49.66
N PRO A 530 -36.15 3.96 49.70
CA PRO A 530 -37.09 3.59 48.64
C PRO A 530 -36.75 4.20 47.27
N VAL A 531 -36.20 5.42 47.22
CA VAL A 531 -35.79 6.07 45.97
C VAL A 531 -34.56 5.38 45.39
N LYS A 532 -33.59 5.06 46.24
CA LYS A 532 -32.36 4.33 45.88
C LYS A 532 -32.67 2.91 45.40
N GLU A 533 -33.57 2.19 46.05
CA GLU A 533 -34.05 0.87 45.60
C GLU A 533 -34.69 0.96 44.22
N ARG A 534 -35.59 1.92 43.99
CA ARG A 534 -36.21 2.14 42.67
C ARG A 534 -35.18 2.51 41.61
N LEU A 535 -34.21 3.34 41.94
CA LEU A 535 -33.15 3.72 41.01
C LEU A 535 -32.25 2.54 40.63
N ASN A 536 -31.92 1.67 41.59
CA ASN A 536 -31.21 0.41 41.33
C ASN A 536 -32.04 -0.54 40.44
N GLN A 537 -33.36 -0.64 40.67
CA GLN A 537 -34.26 -1.44 39.82
C GLN A 537 -34.33 -0.90 38.39
N ILE A 538 -34.40 0.43 38.20
CA ILE A 538 -34.38 1.04 36.87
C ILE A 538 -33.01 0.85 36.21
N ASN A 539 -31.90 1.04 36.93
CA ASN A 539 -30.56 0.79 36.38
C ASN A 539 -30.41 -0.68 35.95
N GLN A 540 -30.86 -1.62 36.79
CA GLN A 540 -30.85 -3.04 36.44
C GLN A 540 -31.70 -3.33 35.20
N SER A 541 -32.85 -2.69 35.05
CA SER A 541 -33.73 -2.84 33.88
C SER A 541 -33.09 -2.23 32.61
N LEU A 542 -32.50 -1.04 32.72
CA LEU A 542 -31.79 -0.35 31.64
C LEU A 542 -30.60 -1.17 31.14
N SER A 543 -29.77 -1.65 32.07
CA SER A 543 -28.56 -2.43 31.79
C SER A 543 -28.86 -3.75 31.08
N LYS A 544 -30.04 -4.34 31.27
CA LYS A 544 -30.46 -5.55 30.54
C LYS A 544 -30.56 -5.32 29.03
N HIS A 545 -30.63 -4.09 28.54
CA HIS A 545 -30.70 -3.78 27.11
C HIS A 545 -29.33 -3.55 26.46
N TYR A 546 -28.24 -3.68 27.22
CA TYR A 546 -26.89 -3.58 26.72
C TYR A 546 -26.29 -4.97 26.46
N PRO A 547 -25.32 -5.07 25.52
CA PRO A 547 -24.55 -6.29 25.31
C PRO A 547 -23.83 -6.77 26.58
N ASP A 548 -23.06 -5.87 27.21
CA ASP A 548 -22.43 -6.12 28.50
C ASP A 548 -23.27 -5.48 29.62
N GLN A 549 -24.17 -6.28 30.17
CA GLN A 549 -25.08 -5.85 31.23
C GLN A 549 -24.32 -5.40 32.50
N LYS A 550 -23.19 -6.04 32.84
CA LYS A 550 -22.47 -5.73 34.08
C LYS A 550 -21.73 -4.40 33.93
N LYS A 551 -20.98 -4.24 32.83
CA LYS A 551 -20.32 -2.96 32.52
C LYS A 551 -21.34 -1.84 32.43
N ALA A 552 -22.46 -2.05 31.73
CA ALA A 552 -23.52 -1.05 31.62
C ALA A 552 -24.07 -0.62 32.99
N TYR A 553 -24.32 -1.57 33.90
CA TYR A 553 -24.82 -1.26 35.24
C TYR A 553 -23.86 -0.38 36.03
N GLU A 554 -22.57 -0.72 36.02
CA GLU A 554 -21.51 0.05 36.69
C GLU A 554 -21.36 1.46 36.09
N LYS A 555 -21.44 1.56 34.77
CA LYS A 555 -21.31 2.83 34.03
C LYS A 555 -22.53 3.73 34.20
N ILE A 556 -23.74 3.17 34.15
CA ILE A 556 -24.97 3.91 34.46
C ILE A 556 -24.98 4.34 35.94
N HIS A 557 -24.48 3.50 36.85
CA HIS A 557 -24.30 3.89 38.25
C HIS A 557 -23.30 5.04 38.40
N THR A 558 -22.22 5.02 37.63
CA THR A 558 -21.29 6.15 37.55
C THR A 558 -22.00 7.42 37.07
N PHE A 559 -22.83 7.33 36.02
CA PHE A 559 -23.62 8.46 35.52
C PHE A 559 -24.57 9.04 36.58
N ILE A 560 -25.26 8.19 37.34
CA ILE A 560 -26.14 8.60 38.45
C ILE A 560 -25.38 9.45 39.48
N ASN A 561 -24.15 9.04 39.84
CA ASN A 561 -23.35 9.68 40.88
C ASN A 561 -22.65 10.97 40.40
N LEU A 562 -22.50 11.18 39.09
CA LEU A 562 -21.94 12.43 38.55
C LEU A 562 -22.84 13.65 38.83
N ASN A 563 -24.16 13.42 38.99
CA ASN A 563 -25.16 14.46 39.31
C ASN A 563 -25.05 15.73 38.45
N ASP A 564 -24.94 15.55 37.14
CA ASP A 564 -24.76 16.66 36.21
C ASP A 564 -26.11 17.12 35.65
N ARG A 565 -26.74 18.11 36.31
CA ARG A 565 -28.06 18.63 35.92
C ARG A 565 -28.14 19.08 34.47
N ARG A 566 -27.06 19.69 33.95
CA ARG A 566 -27.00 20.08 32.53
C ARG A 566 -27.06 18.87 31.62
N SER A 567 -26.43 17.76 31.98
CA SER A 567 -26.52 16.51 31.22
C SER A 567 -27.95 15.97 31.18
N TYR A 568 -28.72 16.07 32.26
CA TYR A 568 -30.13 15.67 32.27
C TYR A 568 -30.98 16.54 31.33
N GLU A 569 -30.78 17.86 31.36
CA GLU A 569 -31.46 18.80 30.45
C GLU A 569 -31.09 18.55 28.98
N LEU A 570 -29.81 18.32 28.69
CA LEU A 570 -29.36 18.01 27.33
C LEU A 570 -29.98 16.69 26.83
N ILE A 571 -30.04 15.66 27.68
CA ILE A 571 -30.67 14.39 27.33
C ILE A 571 -32.16 14.61 27.03
N ARG A 572 -32.88 15.36 27.87
CA ARG A 572 -34.29 15.74 27.62
C ARG A 572 -34.49 16.49 26.32
N ASN A 573 -33.56 17.38 25.98
CA ASN A 573 -33.61 18.11 24.71
C ASN A 573 -33.54 17.17 23.51
N THR A 574 -32.86 16.03 23.60
CA THR A 574 -32.73 15.10 22.47
C THR A 574 -34.04 14.44 22.05
N TYR A 575 -34.98 14.26 22.99
CA TYR A 575 -36.30 13.66 22.71
C TYR A 575 -37.46 14.65 22.88
N ASN A 576 -37.19 15.96 22.94
CA ASN A 576 -38.23 16.97 23.08
C ASN A 576 -38.85 17.31 21.71
N PRO A 577 -40.14 16.96 21.46
CA PRO A 577 -40.77 17.17 20.16
C PRO A 577 -40.97 18.66 19.80
N LYS A 578 -40.85 19.57 20.76
CA LYS A 578 -41.00 21.02 20.53
C LYS A 578 -39.72 21.69 20.04
N LEU A 579 -38.57 21.04 20.16
CA LEU A 579 -37.29 21.61 19.75
C LEU A 579 -37.05 21.46 18.26
N SER A 580 -36.25 22.38 17.68
CA SER A 580 -35.78 22.24 16.30
C SER A 580 -34.75 21.13 16.21
N TYR A 581 -34.62 20.57 15.00
CA TYR A 581 -33.60 19.59 14.67
C TYR A 581 -32.21 20.04 15.10
N GLU A 582 -31.87 21.32 14.84
CA GLU A 582 -30.60 21.90 15.22
C GLU A 582 -30.36 21.87 16.73
N LYS A 583 -31.37 22.21 17.55
CA LYS A 583 -31.25 22.16 19.02
C LYS A 583 -31.12 20.73 19.54
N ILE A 584 -31.84 19.79 18.95
CA ILE A 584 -31.76 18.36 19.25
C ILE A 584 -30.34 17.85 18.93
N LEU A 585 -29.83 18.13 17.72
CA LEU A 585 -28.52 17.70 17.26
C LEU A 585 -27.38 18.33 18.08
N ASN A 586 -27.49 19.62 18.41
CA ASN A 586 -26.51 20.31 19.25
C ASN A 586 -26.47 19.71 20.65
N SER A 587 -27.63 19.38 21.23
CA SER A 587 -27.70 18.72 22.54
C SER A 587 -27.08 17.31 22.50
N TYR A 588 -27.41 16.53 21.46
CA TYR A 588 -26.81 15.22 21.21
C TYR A 588 -25.28 15.31 21.12
N LYS A 589 -24.76 16.20 20.27
CA LYS A 589 -23.30 16.38 20.08
C LYS A 589 -22.60 16.92 21.31
N GLU A 590 -23.26 17.80 22.07
CA GLU A 590 -22.70 18.33 23.31
C GLU A 590 -22.51 17.21 24.35
N ILE A 591 -23.51 16.33 24.54
CA ILE A 591 -23.40 15.19 25.46
C ILE A 591 -22.21 14.30 25.10
N LEU A 592 -22.05 13.97 23.81
CA LEU A 592 -20.96 13.10 23.34
C LEU A 592 -19.56 13.71 23.50
N LYS A 593 -19.45 15.03 23.66
CA LYS A 593 -18.17 15.74 23.81
C LYS A 593 -17.94 16.27 25.23
N ARG A 594 -18.87 16.01 26.14
CA ARG A 594 -18.86 16.61 27.47
C ARG A 594 -17.79 15.96 28.36
N PRO A 595 -16.80 16.72 28.89
CA PRO A 595 -15.70 16.15 29.65
C PRO A 595 -16.14 15.32 30.87
N THR A 596 -17.19 15.75 31.57
CA THR A 596 -17.74 15.05 32.75
C THR A 596 -18.31 13.67 32.41
N LEU A 597 -18.77 13.47 31.18
CA LEU A 597 -19.42 12.24 30.74
C LEU A 597 -18.48 11.28 30.00
N MET A 598 -17.23 11.66 29.74
CA MET A 598 -16.26 10.82 29.03
C MET A 598 -16.15 9.38 29.60
N PRO A 599 -16.21 9.15 30.93
CA PRO A 599 -16.16 7.80 31.48
C PRO A 599 -17.35 6.90 31.12
N VAL A 600 -18.48 7.47 30.68
CA VAL A 600 -19.78 6.81 30.44
C VAL A 600 -20.35 7.10 29.04
N VAL A 601 -19.58 7.76 28.17
CA VAL A 601 -20.08 8.31 26.90
C VAL A 601 -20.49 7.23 25.91
N GLU A 602 -19.81 6.08 25.93
CA GLU A 602 -20.15 4.93 25.08
C GLU A 602 -21.54 4.42 25.43
N GLU A 603 -21.83 4.24 26.72
CA GLU A 603 -23.12 3.75 27.20
C GLU A 603 -24.24 4.76 26.95
N LEU A 604 -23.96 6.06 27.14
CA LEU A 604 -24.91 7.13 26.85
C LEU A 604 -25.22 7.23 25.35
N LYS A 605 -24.22 7.06 24.47
CA LYS A 605 -24.44 7.08 23.02
C LYS A 605 -25.46 6.03 22.59
N LEU A 606 -25.44 4.84 23.19
CA LEU A 606 -26.42 3.79 22.88
C LEU A 606 -27.85 4.19 23.28
N ILE A 607 -28.03 4.84 24.43
CA ILE A 607 -29.34 5.41 24.83
C ILE A 607 -29.76 6.54 23.90
N LEU A 608 -28.84 7.45 23.60
CA LEU A 608 -29.13 8.60 22.76
C LEU A 608 -29.58 8.19 21.36
N ASN A 609 -28.93 7.19 20.75
CA ASN A 609 -29.36 6.65 19.46
C ASN A 609 -30.80 6.10 19.49
N LYS A 610 -31.26 5.57 20.64
CA LYS A 610 -32.62 5.06 20.83
C LYS A 610 -33.66 6.17 20.98
N ILE A 611 -33.35 7.23 21.71
CA ILE A 611 -34.35 8.24 22.12
C ILE A 611 -34.33 9.50 21.27
N SER A 612 -33.21 9.84 20.64
CA SER A 612 -33.04 11.16 20.00
C SER A 612 -33.91 11.28 18.75
N LEU A 613 -34.67 12.37 18.65
CA LEU A 613 -35.54 12.71 17.51
C LEU A 613 -34.73 13.18 16.29
N LEU A 614 -33.73 12.39 15.86
CA LEU A 614 -32.83 12.69 14.75
C LEU A 614 -33.38 12.23 13.39
N ILE A 615 -34.31 11.27 13.41
CA ILE A 615 -34.98 10.75 12.20
C ILE A 615 -36.27 11.54 11.95
N ILE A 616 -37.16 11.56 12.94
CA ILE A 616 -38.44 12.27 12.90
C ILE A 616 -38.46 13.35 13.98
N ASN A 617 -38.72 14.59 13.57
CA ASN A 617 -38.80 15.78 14.43
C ASN A 617 -39.79 16.80 13.85
N LYS A 618 -39.98 17.94 14.51
CA LYS A 618 -40.94 18.94 14.04
C LYS A 618 -40.56 19.56 12.68
N ASP A 619 -39.27 19.74 12.40
CA ASP A 619 -38.80 20.49 11.23
C ASP A 619 -38.88 19.68 9.93
N VAL A 620 -38.99 18.34 10.01
CA VAL A 620 -39.25 17.48 8.83
C VAL A 620 -40.71 17.52 8.37
N THR A 621 -41.63 18.00 9.20
CA THR A 621 -43.08 18.07 8.88
C THR A 621 -43.36 18.94 7.65
N GLY A 622 -42.74 20.12 7.57
CA GLY A 622 -42.94 21.07 6.47
C GLY A 622 -42.49 20.51 5.11
N PRO A 623 -41.23 20.08 4.96
CA PRO A 623 -40.74 19.44 3.74
C PRO A 623 -41.55 18.20 3.35
N LEU A 624 -41.95 17.36 4.32
CA LEU A 624 -42.78 16.18 4.04
C LEU A 624 -44.12 16.57 3.42
N ILE A 625 -44.84 17.54 4.00
CA ILE A 625 -46.13 18.01 3.46
C ILE A 625 -45.98 18.50 2.01
N ARG A 626 -44.85 19.15 1.68
CA ARG A 626 -44.59 19.60 0.30
C ARG A 626 -44.43 18.41 -0.65
N ARG A 627 -43.67 17.39 -0.25
CA ARG A 627 -43.37 16.22 -1.09
C ARG A 627 -44.58 15.30 -1.32
N ILE A 628 -45.48 15.20 -0.33
CA ILE A 628 -46.72 14.40 -0.44
C ILE A 628 -47.72 14.98 -1.46
N LYS A 629 -47.64 16.29 -1.76
CA LYS A 629 -48.49 16.92 -2.78
C LYS A 629 -48.10 16.52 -4.22
N GLU A 630 -47.04 15.74 -4.39
CA GLU A 630 -46.64 15.24 -5.71
C GLU A 630 -47.37 13.93 -6.05
N PRO A 631 -48.11 13.86 -7.18
CA PRO A 631 -49.00 12.75 -7.51
C PRO A 631 -48.35 11.35 -7.54
N LEU A 632 -47.06 11.26 -7.86
CA LEU A 632 -46.32 9.99 -8.01
C LEU A 632 -45.94 9.33 -6.66
N ILE A 633 -46.03 10.06 -5.55
CA ILE A 633 -45.54 9.65 -4.22
C ILE A 633 -46.69 9.09 -3.35
N TYR A 634 -47.93 9.14 -3.83
CA TYR A 634 -49.13 9.14 -2.98
C TYR A 634 -49.44 7.85 -2.19
N TRP A 635 -49.37 6.66 -2.78
CA TRP A 635 -50.00 5.48 -2.16
C TRP A 635 -49.21 4.79 -1.04
N ARG A 636 -47.89 4.60 -1.17
CA ARG A 636 -47.04 4.07 -0.08
C ARG A 636 -46.78 5.09 1.03
N ASN A 637 -46.74 6.38 0.70
CA ASN A 637 -46.53 7.44 1.69
C ASN A 637 -47.77 7.75 2.54
N LYS A 638 -48.98 7.41 2.07
CA LYS A 638 -50.21 7.50 2.86
C LYS A 638 -50.22 6.57 4.08
N LEU A 639 -49.63 5.38 3.96
CA LEU A 639 -49.48 4.42 5.07
C LEU A 639 -48.46 4.92 6.10
N TYR A 640 -47.33 5.45 5.64
CA TYR A 640 -46.30 6.10 6.45
C TYR A 640 -46.84 7.25 7.32
N ILE A 641 -47.73 8.08 6.78
CA ILE A 641 -48.38 9.18 7.50
C ILE A 641 -49.33 8.69 8.61
N PHE A 642 -50.07 7.61 8.35
CA PHE A 642 -51.00 7.04 9.34
C PHE A 642 -50.25 6.48 10.55
N GLU A 643 -49.14 5.78 10.33
CA GLU A 643 -48.29 5.25 11.41
C GLU A 643 -47.47 6.35 12.10
N TRP A 644 -47.06 7.43 11.41
CA TRP A 644 -46.48 8.62 12.04
C TRP A 644 -47.44 9.26 13.05
N ASN A 645 -48.71 9.43 12.69
CA ASN A 645 -49.74 9.98 13.59
C ASN A 645 -50.02 9.08 14.81
N LYS A 646 -49.92 7.75 14.67
CA LYS A 646 -50.03 6.82 15.81
C LYS A 646 -48.79 6.83 16.71
N GLY A 647 -47.59 6.89 16.13
CA GLY A 647 -46.32 6.84 16.84
C GLY A 647 -46.03 8.11 17.65
N PHE A 648 -46.24 9.30 17.06
CA PHE A 648 -45.94 10.60 17.68
C PHE A 648 -47.11 11.59 17.57
N PRO A 649 -48.14 11.47 18.44
CA PRO A 649 -49.37 12.27 18.37
C PRO A 649 -49.10 13.78 18.35
N ASN A 650 -48.15 14.28 19.14
CA ASN A 650 -47.86 15.71 19.26
C ASN A 650 -47.19 16.34 18.02
N ILE A 651 -46.50 15.54 17.19
CA ILE A 651 -45.93 15.99 15.90
C ILE A 651 -46.99 15.82 14.79
N GLY A 652 -47.78 14.75 14.87
CA GLY A 652 -48.91 14.47 13.99
C GLY A 652 -50.04 15.49 14.11
N GLU A 653 -50.31 16.05 15.29
CA GLU A 653 -51.37 17.05 15.52
C GLU A 653 -51.16 18.37 14.75
N GLU A 654 -49.91 18.80 14.51
CA GLU A 654 -49.60 19.95 13.65
C GLU A 654 -49.69 19.62 12.14
N ALA A 655 -49.50 18.35 11.78
CA ALA A 655 -49.47 17.86 10.40
C ALA A 655 -50.85 17.40 9.90
N ALA A 656 -51.64 16.72 10.74
CA ALA A 656 -52.91 16.09 10.43
C ALA A 656 -53.97 17.04 9.86
N PRO A 657 -54.16 18.28 10.36
CA PRO A 657 -55.10 19.23 9.77
C PRO A 657 -54.69 19.68 8.36
N LYS A 658 -53.38 19.77 8.09
CA LYS A 658 -52.83 20.17 6.79
C LYS A 658 -52.85 19.01 5.77
N LEU A 659 -52.72 17.78 6.25
CA LEU A 659 -52.76 16.55 5.45
C LEU A 659 -54.20 16.12 5.11
N MET A 660 -55.17 16.30 6.02
CA MET A 660 -56.59 16.06 5.74
C MET A 660 -57.16 17.04 4.70
N LYS A 661 -56.65 18.27 4.61
CA LYS A 661 -57.05 19.21 3.54
C LYS A 661 -56.64 18.74 2.14
N VAL A 662 -55.58 17.94 2.01
CA VAL A 662 -55.14 17.39 0.72
C VAL A 662 -56.04 16.25 0.26
N SER A 663 -56.52 15.38 1.17
CA SER A 663 -57.44 14.29 0.80
C SER A 663 -58.84 14.76 0.36
N ILE A 664 -59.20 16.00 0.71
CA ILE A 664 -60.46 16.63 0.28
C ILE A 664 -60.31 17.24 -1.13
N ILE A 665 -59.10 17.63 -1.55
CA ILE A 665 -58.85 18.15 -2.90
C ILE A 665 -58.87 17.02 -3.95
N ASP A 666 -58.53 15.78 -3.58
CA ASP A 666 -58.65 14.61 -4.48
C ASP A 666 -60.08 14.04 -4.59
N LYS A 667 -61.05 14.58 -3.84
CA LYS A 667 -62.47 14.21 -3.92
C LYS A 667 -63.33 15.26 -4.65
N ILE A 668 -62.69 16.26 -5.25
CA ILE A 668 -63.26 17.22 -6.20
C ILE A 668 -62.52 17.01 -7.53
#